data_AF-A0A6G0A9L8-F1
#
_entry.id   AF-A0A6G0A9L8-F1
#
_cell.length_a   1.000
_cell.length_b   1.000
_cell.length_c   1.000
_cell.angle_alpha   90.00
_cell.angle_beta   90.00
_cell.angle_gamma   90.00
#
_symmetry.space_group_name_H-M   'P 1'
#
loop_
_entity.id
_entity.type
_entity.pdbx_description
1 polymer ?
#
loop_
_entity_poly.entity_id
_entity_poly.type
_entity_poly.pdbx_seq_one_letter_code
_entity_poly.pdbx_strand_id
1 'polypeptide(L)'
;MREYFQGIIAPRRWWHAVSHPEQSMREIVGKGSIYTLVVLFGLNAVDELDRTAFGILVPNIRDAFGMTNTGILSLIGVVAFGSLILQVPIAIWADKGNRVRIAILGGIAWGVFSFLTGLALTVWMLIVVRTGSSLGRAVNDPVHNSLLADYYAVDVRPKVYSFHRAANALGQFVGPITAGAIVRATGDWRLPFFIFVIPTAVFVVMAFRLREPIRGAQERAAEGASEEAIETEEPAPSFAEAWRIVWKVDVLRRIWSALPFLAASLIGFVSLAALLYEEIFSLDEFQRGILAAVVEPIALVGLIVGARIGTKLILRDPALIFTFLKHVAWICSVAALLFAFAPTIWLAIVANLVITATLAILVPGLLAVLSLAIPARARSVGFSVASLFVIPGLVLLPLIGWISDTVGTRAGMAMMMPVFLLGGLMIARGGSVIDRDINDVWTAAAARSEVLYERRHGNPRQLLIRKLNVGYDGVQVLFDVDMEVDEGEIVALLGTNGAGKSTLLKAISGIVEADSGVVIFDGRDITHAPPYEIAELGILQVPGGAGVFASLTVAENLRVAGWMERRDKDLLQDGHSAVIRMFPVLGERLEEPAANLSGGQQQMLAIGMAFLSRPKLLMIDELTLGLAPVVVEQLLPVVHRIAAAGTTVLLVEQSVNIALTIAERAFFMEKGEIKFHGPTARLLEEPEILRSVFLEGADAAVAGTAEVAAAGVATGVGGDGTGGNGHVQDAGTGGAAAVAATAEPEDPSAQTPALRTIDLSRRFGGIRAVDDVSITVAPREIVGIIGPNGAGKTTLFDIISGFTRADTGRIFLAEKEITGLPPHLRAQAGLGRSFQDARLFPAMTVEEAIAVALERWIDVRDPLAAALHLPAVFDSEEKVRERVDELVELFGLGAFRSKFLRELSTGSRRIVDLACVVAHRPMLVILDEPSSGIAQRETEALAPLLLRIRDEMGAALAVIEHDMPLITTISDRLVALDQGHVVTEGDPAYVQHHPDVVESYLGSSRDLVARSGAPHDGSG
;
A
#
# COMPACT_ATOMS: atom_id res chain seq x y z
N MET A 1 -46.51 -12.46 12.20
CA MET A 1 -46.31 -13.60 11.27
C MET A 1 -47.60 -14.06 10.54
N ARG A 2 -48.78 -14.13 11.18
CA ARG A 2 -50.04 -14.48 10.47
C ARG A 2 -50.50 -13.40 9.46
N GLU A 3 -50.44 -12.13 9.83
CA GLU A 3 -50.62 -11.00 8.88
C GLU A 3 -49.48 -10.87 7.86
N TYR A 4 -48.29 -11.38 8.21
CA TYR A 4 -47.10 -11.40 7.34
C TYR A 4 -47.31 -12.33 6.13
N PHE A 5 -48.00 -13.46 6.30
CA PHE A 5 -48.29 -14.40 5.21
C PHE A 5 -49.55 -14.04 4.39
N GLN A 6 -50.56 -13.40 4.99
CA GLN A 6 -51.81 -13.06 4.28
C GLN A 6 -51.64 -12.00 3.17
N GLY A 7 -50.60 -11.15 3.24
CA GLY A 7 -50.31 -10.15 2.22
C GLY A 7 -49.42 -10.62 1.05
N ILE A 8 -48.75 -11.77 1.19
CA ILE A 8 -47.69 -12.20 0.25
C ILE A 8 -48.27 -12.81 -1.04
N ILE A 9 -49.44 -13.45 -0.97
CA ILE A 9 -50.06 -14.20 -2.06
C ILE A 9 -51.56 -13.87 -2.14
N ALA A 10 -51.92 -12.68 -2.65
CA ALA A 10 -53.31 -12.37 -2.98
C ALA A 10 -53.54 -12.60 -4.49
N PRO A 11 -54.24 -13.68 -4.91
CA PRO A 11 -54.47 -14.02 -6.32
C PRO A 11 -55.12 -12.87 -7.12
N ARG A 12 -55.95 -12.06 -6.47
CA ARG A 12 -56.63 -10.89 -7.06
C ARG A 12 -55.67 -9.82 -7.60
N ARG A 13 -54.54 -9.57 -6.92
CA ARG A 13 -53.54 -8.59 -7.39
C ARG A 13 -52.72 -9.13 -8.57
N TRP A 14 -52.52 -10.45 -8.62
CA TRP A 14 -51.85 -11.09 -9.75
C TRP A 14 -52.68 -11.00 -11.02
N TRP A 15 -53.99 -11.25 -10.92
CA TRP A 15 -54.92 -11.07 -12.04
C TRP A 15 -55.04 -9.60 -12.47
N HIS A 16 -54.97 -8.65 -11.52
CA HIS A 16 -54.91 -7.23 -11.83
C HIS A 16 -53.63 -6.86 -12.60
N ALA A 17 -52.48 -7.44 -12.21
CA ALA A 17 -51.21 -7.16 -12.86
C ALA A 17 -51.15 -7.65 -14.31
N VAL A 18 -51.72 -8.84 -14.58
CA VAL A 18 -51.82 -9.40 -15.93
C VAL A 18 -52.86 -8.67 -16.79
N SER A 19 -53.95 -8.16 -16.19
CA SER A 19 -54.99 -7.41 -16.91
C SER A 19 -54.63 -5.94 -17.17
N HIS A 20 -53.73 -5.35 -16.38
CA HIS A 20 -53.26 -3.95 -16.52
C HIS A 20 -51.71 -3.89 -16.54
N PRO A 21 -51.07 -4.36 -17.63
CA PRO A 21 -49.62 -4.50 -17.70
C PRO A 21 -48.88 -3.15 -17.62
N GLU A 22 -49.44 -2.09 -18.20
CA GLU A 22 -48.83 -0.75 -18.15
C GLU A 22 -48.76 -0.18 -16.73
N GLN A 23 -49.84 -0.33 -15.96
CA GLN A 23 -49.86 0.12 -14.55
C GLN A 23 -48.88 -0.68 -13.69
N SER A 24 -48.80 -1.99 -13.92
CA SER A 24 -47.85 -2.87 -13.22
C SER A 24 -46.40 -2.52 -13.51
N MET A 25 -46.09 -2.20 -14.77
CA MET A 25 -44.76 -1.74 -15.16
C MET A 25 -44.43 -0.39 -14.52
N ARG A 26 -45.38 0.54 -14.42
CA ARG A 26 -45.21 1.81 -13.69
C ARG A 26 -44.90 1.62 -12.21
N GLU A 27 -45.48 0.62 -11.55
CA GLU A 27 -45.16 0.30 -10.15
C GLU A 27 -43.72 -0.25 -9.96
N ILE A 28 -43.14 -0.81 -11.01
CA ILE A 28 -41.77 -1.33 -11.03
C ILE A 28 -40.77 -0.20 -11.29
N VAL A 29 -41.00 0.62 -12.32
CA VAL A 29 -40.06 1.66 -12.74
C VAL A 29 -40.19 2.98 -11.98
N GLY A 30 -41.31 3.20 -11.29
CA GLY A 30 -41.62 4.49 -10.67
C GLY A 30 -41.71 5.60 -11.72
N LYS A 31 -40.88 6.64 -11.59
CA LYS A 31 -40.76 7.73 -12.57
C LYS A 31 -39.83 7.40 -13.76
N GLY A 32 -39.17 6.23 -13.75
CA GLY A 32 -38.22 5.82 -14.78
C GLY A 32 -38.88 5.33 -16.09
N SER A 33 -38.04 5.10 -17.11
CA SER A 33 -38.47 4.72 -18.46
C SER A 33 -38.83 3.23 -18.57
N ILE A 34 -40.10 2.90 -18.81
CA ILE A 34 -40.53 1.51 -19.11
C ILE A 34 -39.79 0.96 -20.35
N TYR A 35 -39.63 1.81 -21.37
CA TYR A 35 -38.97 1.43 -22.63
C TYR A 35 -37.55 0.93 -22.39
N THR A 36 -36.78 1.65 -21.57
CA THR A 36 -35.41 1.28 -21.23
C THR A 36 -35.36 -0.09 -20.54
N LEU A 37 -36.25 -0.33 -19.57
CA LEU A 37 -36.30 -1.60 -18.86
C LEU A 37 -36.60 -2.77 -19.81
N VAL A 38 -37.57 -2.59 -20.71
CA VAL A 38 -37.97 -3.61 -21.69
C VAL A 38 -36.86 -3.92 -22.68
N VAL A 39 -36.12 -2.91 -23.16
CA VAL A 39 -35.00 -3.12 -24.08
C VAL A 39 -33.86 -3.88 -23.40
N LEU A 40 -33.43 -3.45 -22.20
CA LEU A 40 -32.35 -4.12 -21.46
C LEU A 40 -32.75 -5.54 -21.02
N PHE A 41 -34.01 -5.74 -20.65
CA PHE A 41 -34.59 -7.07 -20.41
C PHE A 41 -34.51 -7.94 -21.66
N GLY A 42 -34.93 -7.42 -22.82
CA GLY A 42 -34.93 -8.15 -24.08
C GLY A 42 -33.53 -8.56 -24.53
N LEU A 43 -32.56 -7.64 -24.49
CA LEU A 43 -31.16 -7.94 -24.79
C LEU A 43 -30.60 -9.04 -23.89
N ASN A 44 -30.94 -9.01 -22.59
CA ASN A 44 -30.51 -10.04 -21.63
C ASN A 44 -31.23 -11.39 -21.86
N ALA A 45 -32.52 -11.36 -22.18
CA ALA A 45 -33.32 -12.58 -22.41
C ALA A 45 -32.84 -13.35 -23.64
N VAL A 46 -32.51 -12.62 -24.71
CA VAL A 46 -32.06 -13.26 -25.94
C VAL A 46 -30.64 -13.80 -25.83
N ASP A 47 -29.75 -13.13 -25.07
CA ASP A 47 -28.43 -13.66 -24.73
C ASP A 47 -28.53 -15.02 -24.00
N GLU A 48 -29.40 -15.11 -22.99
CA GLU A 48 -29.62 -16.36 -22.25
C GLU A 48 -30.26 -17.46 -23.13
N LEU A 49 -31.12 -17.08 -24.08
CA LEU A 49 -31.75 -17.99 -25.02
C LEU A 49 -30.70 -18.73 -25.88
N ASP A 50 -29.75 -18.02 -26.47
CA ASP A 50 -28.66 -18.63 -27.25
C ASP A 50 -27.76 -19.52 -26.39
N ARG A 51 -27.43 -19.10 -25.16
CA ARG A 51 -26.58 -19.88 -24.25
C ARG A 51 -27.21 -21.23 -23.91
N THR A 52 -28.49 -21.21 -23.54
CA THR A 52 -29.23 -22.40 -23.12
C THR A 52 -29.51 -23.33 -24.30
N ALA A 53 -29.78 -22.77 -25.48
CA ALA A 53 -29.84 -23.52 -26.73
C ALA A 53 -28.53 -24.23 -27.06
N PHE A 54 -27.40 -23.52 -27.01
CA PHE A 54 -26.08 -24.14 -27.23
C PHE A 54 -25.82 -25.27 -26.25
N GLY A 55 -26.13 -25.07 -24.96
CA GLY A 55 -25.97 -26.09 -23.92
C GLY A 55 -26.70 -27.39 -24.23
N ILE A 56 -27.94 -27.31 -24.75
CA ILE A 56 -28.73 -28.50 -25.10
C ILE A 56 -28.29 -29.14 -26.41
N LEU A 57 -27.77 -28.33 -27.35
CA LEU A 57 -27.30 -28.81 -28.64
C LEU A 57 -25.85 -29.34 -28.60
N VAL A 58 -25.19 -29.30 -27.44
CA VAL A 58 -23.83 -29.83 -27.22
C VAL A 58 -23.63 -31.23 -27.84
N PRO A 59 -24.53 -32.22 -27.67
CA PRO A 59 -24.37 -33.53 -28.28
C PRO A 59 -24.38 -33.47 -29.82
N ASN A 60 -25.32 -32.74 -30.42
CA ASN A 60 -25.41 -32.59 -31.87
C ASN A 60 -24.19 -31.88 -32.46
N ILE A 61 -23.66 -30.88 -31.75
CA ILE A 61 -22.45 -30.15 -32.11
C ILE A 61 -21.25 -31.07 -32.05
N ARG A 62 -21.07 -31.79 -30.94
CA ARG A 62 -19.99 -32.77 -30.76
C ARG A 62 -19.96 -33.76 -31.93
N ASP A 63 -21.10 -34.36 -32.25
CA ASP A 63 -21.22 -35.37 -33.30
C ASP A 63 -20.96 -34.77 -34.69
N ALA A 64 -21.45 -33.56 -34.97
CA ALA A 64 -21.25 -32.87 -36.24
C ALA A 64 -19.78 -32.50 -36.54
N PHE A 65 -18.97 -32.31 -35.51
CA PHE A 65 -17.54 -32.00 -35.63
C PHE A 65 -16.62 -33.20 -35.33
N GLY A 66 -17.18 -34.38 -35.07
CA GLY A 66 -16.40 -35.56 -34.68
C GLY A 66 -15.56 -35.34 -33.41
N MET A 67 -16.02 -34.48 -32.50
CA MET A 67 -15.29 -34.17 -31.27
C MET A 67 -15.47 -35.29 -30.24
N THR A 68 -14.47 -35.48 -29.39
CA THR A 68 -14.64 -36.26 -28.17
C THR A 68 -15.42 -35.45 -27.13
N ASN A 69 -16.01 -36.12 -26.13
CA ASN A 69 -16.63 -35.45 -24.98
C ASN A 69 -15.65 -34.49 -24.27
N THR A 70 -14.38 -34.90 -24.15
CA THR A 70 -13.31 -34.07 -23.62
C THR A 70 -13.07 -32.82 -24.48
N GLY A 71 -13.11 -32.96 -25.80
CA GLY A 71 -12.94 -31.84 -26.73
C GLY A 71 -14.03 -30.77 -26.57
N ILE A 72 -15.31 -31.17 -26.45
CA ILE A 72 -16.41 -30.21 -26.33
C ILE A 72 -16.46 -29.53 -24.94
N LEU A 73 -16.11 -30.24 -23.86
CA LEU A 73 -15.98 -29.65 -22.52
C LEU A 73 -14.79 -28.68 -22.44
N SER A 74 -13.66 -29.00 -23.08
CA SER A 74 -12.50 -28.11 -23.16
C SER A 74 -12.84 -26.82 -23.91
N LEU A 75 -13.63 -26.93 -24.99
CA LEU A 75 -14.15 -25.77 -25.73
C LEU A 75 -15.01 -24.86 -24.83
N ILE A 76 -15.95 -25.44 -24.07
CA ILE A 76 -16.79 -24.67 -23.14
C ILE A 76 -15.92 -23.95 -22.08
N GLY A 77 -14.91 -24.64 -21.54
CA GLY A 77 -13.97 -24.07 -20.57
C GLY A 77 -13.18 -22.86 -21.14
N VAL A 78 -12.61 -22.99 -22.34
CA VAL A 78 -11.88 -21.90 -23.00
C VAL A 78 -12.79 -20.70 -23.29
N VAL A 79 -14.01 -20.95 -23.76
CA VAL A 79 -15.01 -19.90 -24.03
C VAL A 79 -15.42 -19.16 -22.76
N ALA A 80 -15.63 -19.89 -21.66
CA ALA A 80 -15.97 -19.30 -20.36
C ALA A 80 -14.81 -18.47 -19.79
N PHE A 81 -13.58 -18.98 -19.86
CA PHE A 81 -12.37 -18.27 -19.44
C PHE A 81 -12.17 -16.97 -20.22
N GLY A 82 -12.29 -17.01 -21.55
CA GLY A 82 -12.19 -15.82 -22.40
C GLY A 82 -13.24 -14.76 -22.04
N SER A 83 -14.48 -15.19 -21.75
CA SER A 83 -15.55 -14.29 -21.31
C SER A 83 -15.22 -13.60 -19.97
N LEU A 84 -14.75 -14.35 -18.97
CA LEU A 84 -14.44 -13.82 -17.64
C LEU A 84 -13.31 -12.77 -17.67
N ILE A 85 -12.26 -13.00 -18.44
CA ILE A 85 -11.13 -12.07 -18.57
C ILE A 85 -11.54 -10.77 -19.26
N LEU A 86 -12.39 -10.84 -20.28
CA LEU A 86 -12.80 -9.67 -21.06
C LEU A 86 -13.76 -8.74 -20.30
N GLN A 87 -14.37 -9.20 -19.21
CA GLN A 87 -15.29 -8.37 -18.41
C GLN A 87 -14.63 -7.09 -17.88
N VAL A 88 -13.40 -7.18 -17.36
CA VAL A 88 -12.73 -6.02 -16.74
C VAL A 88 -12.37 -4.94 -17.78
N PRO A 89 -11.71 -5.25 -18.92
CA PRO A 89 -11.47 -4.27 -19.97
C PRO A 89 -12.75 -3.60 -20.50
N ILE A 90 -13.82 -4.38 -20.68
CA ILE A 90 -15.11 -3.86 -21.14
C ILE A 90 -15.72 -2.92 -20.10
N ALA A 91 -15.64 -3.28 -18.82
CA ALA A 91 -16.12 -2.44 -17.74
C ALA A 91 -15.36 -1.11 -17.64
N ILE A 92 -14.03 -1.11 -17.85
CA ILE A 92 -13.22 0.12 -17.92
C ILE A 92 -13.68 0.99 -19.10
N TRP A 93 -13.93 0.37 -20.25
CA TRP A 93 -14.43 1.09 -21.41
C TRP A 93 -15.85 1.63 -21.18
N ALA A 94 -16.68 0.90 -20.44
CA ALA A 94 -18.01 1.32 -20.01
C ALA A 94 -17.97 2.53 -19.06
N ASP A 95 -17.05 2.54 -18.10
CA ASP A 95 -16.87 3.68 -17.20
C ASP A 95 -16.19 4.87 -17.89
N LYS A 96 -15.53 4.72 -19.05
CA LYS A 96 -15.00 5.87 -19.82
C LYS A 96 -15.89 6.33 -20.97
N GLY A 97 -16.81 5.48 -21.41
CA GLY A 97 -17.59 5.68 -22.63
C GLY A 97 -19.09 5.76 -22.40
N ASN A 98 -19.82 5.68 -23.50
CA ASN A 98 -21.27 5.63 -23.53
C ASN A 98 -21.73 4.17 -23.40
N ARG A 99 -22.28 3.81 -22.24
CA ARG A 99 -22.71 2.45 -21.90
C ARG A 99 -23.82 1.95 -22.82
N VAL A 100 -24.74 2.82 -23.24
CA VAL A 100 -25.77 2.47 -24.22
C VAL A 100 -25.15 2.01 -25.55
N ARG A 101 -24.15 2.73 -26.07
CA ARG A 101 -23.44 2.32 -27.31
C ARG A 101 -22.73 0.99 -27.15
N ILE A 102 -22.12 0.76 -25.99
CA ILE A 102 -21.42 -0.50 -25.69
C ILE A 102 -22.42 -1.66 -25.61
N ALA A 103 -23.58 -1.47 -24.97
CA ALA A 103 -24.66 -2.46 -24.95
C ALA A 103 -25.19 -2.77 -26.36
N ILE A 104 -25.37 -1.76 -27.22
CA ILE A 104 -25.76 -1.95 -28.63
C ILE A 104 -24.70 -2.74 -29.39
N LEU A 105 -23.43 -2.33 -29.30
CA LEU A 105 -22.31 -3.03 -29.96
C LEU A 105 -22.17 -4.47 -29.45
N GLY A 106 -22.34 -4.68 -28.15
CA GLY A 106 -22.37 -6.00 -27.53
C GLY A 106 -23.50 -6.87 -28.08
N GLY A 107 -24.71 -6.32 -28.19
CA GLY A 107 -25.86 -7.01 -28.79
C GLY A 107 -25.68 -7.33 -30.28
N ILE A 108 -25.10 -6.41 -31.07
CA ILE A 108 -24.75 -6.65 -32.48
C ILE A 108 -23.69 -7.75 -32.59
N ALA A 109 -22.59 -7.63 -31.84
CA ALA A 109 -21.50 -8.60 -31.85
C ALA A 109 -22.03 -9.98 -31.46
N TRP A 110 -22.79 -10.06 -30.37
CA TRP A 110 -23.46 -11.29 -29.95
C TRP A 110 -24.33 -11.87 -31.07
N GLY A 111 -25.12 -11.04 -31.78
CA GLY A 111 -26.03 -11.53 -32.83
C GLY A 111 -25.29 -12.05 -34.03
N VAL A 112 -24.22 -11.37 -34.42
CA VAL A 112 -23.30 -11.83 -35.47
C VAL A 112 -22.63 -13.14 -35.06
N PHE A 113 -22.09 -13.24 -33.85
CA PHE A 113 -21.41 -14.44 -33.39
C PHE A 113 -22.36 -15.62 -33.13
N SER A 114 -23.59 -15.36 -32.69
CA SER A 114 -24.65 -16.38 -32.61
C SER A 114 -24.96 -16.91 -34.01
N PHE A 115 -25.19 -16.03 -35.00
CA PHE A 115 -25.38 -16.43 -36.40
C PHE A 115 -24.20 -17.25 -36.94
N LEU A 116 -22.97 -16.77 -36.71
CA LEU A 116 -21.74 -17.46 -37.12
C LEU A 116 -21.57 -18.81 -36.43
N THR A 117 -22.18 -19.04 -35.26
CA THR A 117 -22.12 -20.33 -34.56
C THR A 117 -22.81 -21.41 -35.41
N GLY A 118 -23.93 -21.06 -36.05
CA GLY A 118 -24.59 -21.92 -37.03
C GLY A 118 -23.77 -22.13 -38.31
N LEU A 119 -22.89 -21.20 -38.68
CA LEU A 119 -21.98 -21.31 -39.84
C LEU A 119 -20.64 -21.98 -39.54
N ALA A 120 -20.38 -22.39 -38.30
CA ALA A 120 -19.09 -22.97 -37.95
C ALA A 120 -18.83 -24.27 -38.74
N LEU A 121 -17.70 -24.32 -39.45
CA LEU A 121 -17.27 -25.47 -40.26
C LEU A 121 -16.09 -26.24 -39.62
N THR A 122 -15.38 -25.62 -38.68
CA THR A 122 -14.27 -26.25 -37.95
C THR A 122 -14.38 -26.00 -36.45
N VAL A 123 -13.72 -26.85 -35.66
CA VAL A 123 -13.63 -26.71 -34.19
C VAL A 123 -13.03 -25.36 -33.78
N TRP A 124 -11.95 -24.95 -34.45
CA TRP A 124 -11.30 -23.66 -34.20
C TRP A 124 -12.22 -22.48 -34.49
N MET A 125 -12.96 -22.53 -35.60
CA MET A 125 -13.97 -21.52 -35.91
C MET A 125 -15.05 -21.49 -34.83
N LEU A 126 -15.50 -22.65 -34.34
CA LEU A 126 -16.47 -22.73 -33.26
C LEU A 126 -15.95 -22.11 -31.95
N ILE A 127 -14.68 -22.35 -31.57
CA ILE A 127 -14.06 -21.74 -30.38
C ILE A 127 -14.07 -20.22 -30.49
N VAL A 128 -13.57 -19.68 -31.61
CA VAL A 128 -13.46 -18.23 -31.83
C VAL A 128 -14.83 -17.59 -31.81
N VAL A 129 -15.77 -18.15 -32.58
CA VAL A 129 -17.12 -17.63 -32.70
C VAL A 129 -17.88 -17.72 -31.37
N ARG A 130 -17.71 -18.82 -30.62
CA ARG A 130 -18.40 -18.97 -29.34
C ARG A 130 -17.82 -18.07 -28.25
N THR A 131 -16.51 -17.83 -28.27
CA THR A 131 -15.88 -16.80 -27.44
C THR A 131 -16.41 -15.40 -27.80
N GLY A 132 -16.66 -15.14 -29.08
CA GLY A 132 -17.32 -13.91 -29.53
C GLY A 132 -18.77 -13.80 -29.04
N SER A 133 -19.54 -14.89 -29.02
CA SER A 133 -20.90 -14.89 -28.47
C SER A 133 -20.92 -14.66 -26.96
N SER A 134 -19.94 -15.19 -26.22
CA SER A 134 -19.83 -14.98 -24.77
C SER A 134 -19.35 -13.57 -24.40
N LEU A 135 -18.90 -12.77 -25.38
CA LEU A 135 -18.62 -11.34 -25.22
C LEU A 135 -19.89 -10.54 -24.92
N GLY A 136 -21.05 -10.96 -25.44
CA GLY A 136 -22.34 -10.34 -25.16
C GLY A 136 -22.63 -10.29 -23.65
N ARG A 137 -22.44 -11.41 -22.96
CA ARG A 137 -22.53 -11.48 -21.49
C ARG A 137 -21.49 -10.62 -20.78
N ALA A 138 -20.25 -10.65 -21.28
CA ALA A 138 -19.17 -9.85 -20.71
C ALA A 138 -19.43 -8.33 -20.81
N VAL A 139 -20.26 -7.91 -21.77
CA VAL A 139 -20.83 -6.57 -21.86
C VAL A 139 -22.04 -6.41 -20.94
N ASN A 140 -23.01 -7.33 -21.00
CA ASN A 140 -24.29 -7.20 -20.31
C ASN A 140 -24.13 -7.10 -18.78
N ASP A 141 -23.30 -7.95 -18.16
CA ASP A 141 -23.16 -8.02 -16.71
C ASP A 141 -22.69 -6.67 -16.08
N PRO A 142 -21.58 -6.03 -16.52
CA PRO A 142 -21.22 -4.70 -16.03
C PRO A 142 -22.16 -3.58 -16.52
N VAL A 143 -22.49 -3.58 -17.81
CA VAL A 143 -23.11 -2.42 -18.46
C VAL A 143 -24.58 -2.30 -18.08
N HIS A 144 -25.35 -3.39 -18.12
CA HIS A 144 -26.76 -3.34 -17.77
C HIS A 144 -26.94 -3.02 -16.29
N ASN A 145 -26.16 -3.65 -15.39
CA ASN A 145 -26.28 -3.39 -13.97
C ASN A 145 -25.95 -1.94 -13.62
N SER A 146 -24.96 -1.35 -14.30
CA SER A 146 -24.57 0.06 -14.16
C SER A 146 -25.63 1.02 -14.73
N LEU A 147 -26.18 0.73 -15.92
CA LEU A 147 -27.26 1.52 -16.53
C LEU A 147 -28.54 1.50 -15.68
N LEU A 148 -28.94 0.33 -15.16
CA LEU A 148 -30.14 0.21 -14.31
C LEU A 148 -30.00 1.04 -13.02
N ALA A 149 -28.80 1.19 -12.47
CA ALA A 149 -28.60 2.05 -11.31
C ALA A 149 -28.82 3.53 -11.63
N ASP A 150 -28.37 4.01 -12.80
CA ASP A 150 -28.44 5.44 -13.18
C ASP A 150 -29.78 5.84 -13.81
N TYR A 151 -30.52 4.92 -14.43
CA TYR A 151 -31.84 5.22 -15.00
C TYR A 151 -32.97 5.29 -13.97
N TYR A 152 -32.83 4.62 -12.82
CA TYR A 152 -33.92 4.42 -11.88
C TYR A 152 -33.56 4.83 -10.46
N ALA A 153 -34.52 5.45 -9.79
CA ALA A 153 -34.38 5.94 -8.43
C ALA A 153 -34.03 4.81 -7.44
N VAL A 154 -33.30 5.18 -6.40
CA VAL A 154 -32.73 4.27 -5.38
C VAL A 154 -33.78 3.35 -4.76
N ASP A 155 -34.98 3.85 -4.49
CA ASP A 155 -36.08 3.12 -3.84
C ASP A 155 -36.70 2.01 -4.69
N VAL A 156 -36.65 2.14 -6.03
CA VAL A 156 -37.21 1.15 -6.96
C VAL A 156 -36.19 0.16 -7.53
N ARG A 157 -34.88 0.39 -7.32
CA ARG A 157 -33.79 -0.47 -7.84
C ARG A 157 -33.99 -1.97 -7.61
N PRO A 158 -34.42 -2.46 -6.43
CA PRO A 158 -34.59 -3.90 -6.21
C PRO A 158 -35.65 -4.52 -7.14
N LYS A 159 -36.73 -3.79 -7.43
CA LYS A 159 -37.77 -4.23 -8.38
C LYS A 159 -37.25 -4.24 -9.80
N VAL A 160 -36.50 -3.20 -10.18
CA VAL A 160 -35.90 -3.06 -11.51
C VAL A 160 -34.88 -4.17 -11.78
N TYR A 161 -33.95 -4.43 -10.85
CA TYR A 161 -33.00 -5.54 -10.95
C TYR A 161 -33.72 -6.89 -10.99
N SER A 162 -34.76 -7.07 -10.19
CA SER A 162 -35.55 -8.30 -10.21
C SER A 162 -36.25 -8.52 -11.56
N PHE A 163 -36.81 -7.47 -12.16
CA PHE A 163 -37.44 -7.57 -13.47
C PHE A 163 -36.40 -7.90 -14.54
N HIS A 164 -35.25 -7.21 -14.54
CA HIS A 164 -34.16 -7.48 -15.47
C HIS A 164 -33.63 -8.92 -15.35
N ARG A 165 -33.45 -9.44 -14.12
CA ARG A 165 -33.02 -10.82 -13.87
C ARG A 165 -34.05 -11.87 -14.28
N ALA A 166 -35.34 -11.52 -14.34
CA ALA A 166 -36.37 -12.44 -14.84
C ALA A 166 -36.15 -12.82 -16.32
N ALA A 167 -35.38 -12.04 -17.07
CA ALA A 167 -34.96 -12.37 -18.42
C ALA A 167 -34.16 -13.68 -18.48
N ASN A 168 -33.34 -13.97 -17.45
CA ASN A 168 -32.55 -15.19 -17.41
C ASN A 168 -33.45 -16.42 -17.23
N ALA A 169 -34.39 -16.37 -16.29
CA ALA A 169 -35.35 -17.46 -16.08
C ALA A 169 -36.23 -17.68 -17.34
N LEU A 170 -36.62 -16.59 -18.02
CA LEU A 170 -37.37 -16.67 -19.28
C LEU A 170 -36.53 -17.34 -20.38
N GLY A 171 -35.27 -16.94 -20.56
CA GLY A 171 -34.35 -17.54 -21.53
C GLY A 171 -34.11 -19.03 -21.25
N GLN A 172 -33.89 -19.40 -19.99
CA GLN A 172 -33.71 -20.79 -19.54
C GLN A 172 -34.95 -21.66 -19.70
N PHE A 173 -36.14 -21.06 -19.64
CA PHE A 173 -37.39 -21.78 -19.92
C PHE A 173 -37.64 -21.93 -21.43
N VAL A 174 -37.50 -20.85 -22.21
CA VAL A 174 -37.89 -20.81 -23.63
C VAL A 174 -36.83 -21.37 -24.57
N GLY A 175 -35.54 -21.09 -24.32
CA GLY A 175 -34.43 -21.48 -25.18
C GLY A 175 -34.36 -22.98 -25.45
N PRO A 176 -34.34 -23.84 -24.40
CA PRO A 176 -34.41 -25.30 -24.53
C PRO A 176 -35.55 -25.82 -25.40
N ILE A 177 -36.76 -25.33 -25.11
CA ILE A 177 -38.00 -25.81 -25.73
C ILE A 177 -37.99 -25.45 -27.21
N THR A 178 -37.63 -24.20 -27.53
CA THR A 178 -37.63 -23.69 -28.91
C THR A 178 -36.50 -24.28 -29.74
N ALA A 179 -35.27 -24.37 -29.21
CA ALA A 179 -34.14 -24.98 -29.90
C ALA A 179 -34.40 -26.46 -30.21
N GLY A 180 -34.88 -27.21 -29.21
CA GLY A 180 -35.25 -28.61 -29.37
C GLY A 180 -36.37 -28.82 -30.38
N ALA A 181 -37.41 -27.97 -30.36
CA ALA A 181 -38.52 -28.04 -31.33
C ALA A 181 -38.06 -27.78 -32.77
N ILE A 182 -37.16 -26.80 -32.97
CA ILE A 182 -36.59 -26.50 -34.29
C ILE A 182 -35.80 -27.71 -34.80
N VAL A 183 -34.87 -28.24 -34.02
CA VAL A 183 -34.07 -29.41 -34.43
C VAL A 183 -34.94 -30.64 -34.66
N ARG A 184 -35.99 -30.84 -33.86
CA ARG A 184 -36.94 -31.94 -34.04
C ARG A 184 -37.69 -31.85 -35.37
N ALA A 185 -37.98 -30.64 -35.83
CA ALA A 185 -38.70 -30.38 -37.08
C ALA A 185 -37.79 -30.41 -38.32
N THR A 186 -36.52 -30.02 -38.19
CA THR A 186 -35.63 -29.79 -39.35
C THR A 186 -34.44 -30.75 -39.42
N GLY A 187 -34.08 -31.39 -38.31
CA GLY A 187 -32.91 -32.26 -38.18
C GLY A 187 -31.56 -31.52 -38.10
N ASP A 188 -31.54 -30.18 -38.17
CA ASP A 188 -30.30 -29.40 -38.21
C ASP A 188 -30.13 -28.55 -36.95
N TRP A 189 -29.05 -28.82 -36.20
CA TRP A 189 -28.68 -28.10 -34.98
C TRP A 189 -28.23 -26.65 -35.24
N ARG A 190 -27.92 -26.30 -36.49
CA ARG A 190 -27.49 -24.94 -36.86
C ARG A 190 -28.66 -23.95 -36.93
N LEU A 191 -29.85 -24.41 -37.30
CA LEU A 191 -31.02 -23.56 -37.55
C LEU A 191 -31.48 -22.71 -36.35
N PRO A 192 -31.47 -23.21 -35.10
CA PRO A 192 -31.77 -22.39 -33.92
C PRO A 192 -30.94 -21.10 -33.86
N PHE A 193 -29.63 -21.18 -34.15
CA PHE A 193 -28.72 -20.03 -34.11
C PHE A 193 -29.01 -19.00 -35.22
N PHE A 194 -29.58 -19.40 -36.35
CA PHE A 194 -30.04 -18.46 -37.37
C PHE A 194 -31.33 -17.75 -36.97
N ILE A 195 -32.22 -18.46 -36.27
CA ILE A 195 -33.53 -17.96 -35.88
C ILE A 195 -33.44 -17.04 -34.65
N PHE A 196 -32.61 -17.37 -33.66
CA PHE A 196 -32.50 -16.61 -32.41
C PHE A 196 -31.85 -15.23 -32.58
N VAL A 197 -31.21 -14.97 -33.71
CA VAL A 197 -30.67 -13.65 -34.06
C VAL A 197 -31.78 -12.65 -34.42
N ILE A 198 -32.94 -13.12 -34.89
CA ILE A 198 -34.09 -12.28 -35.25
C ILE A 198 -34.58 -11.44 -34.06
N PRO A 199 -34.93 -12.02 -32.89
CA PRO A 199 -35.36 -11.22 -31.74
C PRO A 199 -34.26 -10.27 -31.24
N THR A 200 -32.99 -10.63 -31.37
CA THR A 200 -31.87 -9.74 -31.03
C THR A 200 -31.80 -8.53 -31.93
N ALA A 201 -31.95 -8.72 -33.24
CA ALA A 201 -31.98 -7.61 -34.19
C ALA A 201 -33.09 -6.62 -33.82
N VAL A 202 -34.27 -7.11 -33.38
CA VAL A 202 -35.36 -6.28 -32.88
C VAL A 202 -34.94 -5.46 -31.65
N PHE A 203 -34.38 -6.10 -30.61
CA PHE A 203 -33.98 -5.39 -29.40
C PHE A 203 -32.78 -4.46 -29.59
N VAL A 204 -31.84 -4.80 -30.49
CA VAL A 204 -30.74 -3.92 -30.91
C VAL A 204 -31.28 -2.69 -31.63
N VAL A 205 -32.23 -2.87 -32.57
CA VAL A 205 -32.89 -1.74 -33.26
C VAL A 205 -33.63 -0.84 -32.25
N MET A 206 -34.30 -1.43 -31.26
CA MET A 206 -34.91 -0.67 -30.17
C MET A 206 -33.86 0.04 -29.30
N ALA A 207 -32.72 -0.59 -29.03
CA ALA A 207 -31.65 -0.01 -28.21
C ALA A 207 -31.05 1.28 -28.79
N PHE A 208 -31.09 1.49 -30.12
CA PHE A 208 -30.68 2.75 -30.74
C PHE A 208 -31.48 3.98 -30.28
N ARG A 209 -32.68 3.79 -29.70
CA ARG A 209 -33.49 4.88 -29.13
C ARG A 209 -33.15 5.20 -27.67
N LEU A 210 -32.30 4.41 -27.02
CA LEU A 210 -31.85 4.67 -25.65
C LEU A 210 -30.88 5.86 -25.61
N ARG A 211 -30.89 6.59 -24.49
CA ARG A 211 -30.02 7.74 -24.24
C ARG A 211 -29.22 7.51 -22.97
N GLU A 212 -27.91 7.72 -23.02
CA GLU A 212 -27.05 7.56 -21.84
C GLU A 212 -27.56 8.40 -20.67
N PRO A 213 -27.80 7.81 -19.48
CA PRO A 213 -28.19 8.56 -18.30
C PRO A 213 -26.98 9.22 -17.66
N ILE A 214 -27.20 10.35 -17.00
CA ILE A 214 -26.18 11.05 -16.22
C ILE A 214 -25.85 10.22 -14.98
N ARG A 215 -24.56 9.97 -14.77
CA ARG A 215 -24.07 9.08 -13.72
C ARG A 215 -24.24 9.71 -12.35
N GLY A 216 -24.76 8.94 -11.39
CA GLY A 216 -24.95 9.41 -10.01
C GLY A 216 -26.11 10.39 -9.84
N ALA A 217 -26.86 10.68 -10.90
CA ALA A 217 -27.96 11.65 -10.86
C ALA A 217 -29.07 11.21 -9.89
N GLN A 218 -29.34 9.91 -9.80
CA GLN A 218 -30.36 9.36 -8.90
C GLN A 218 -29.96 9.47 -7.43
N GLU A 219 -28.68 9.26 -7.13
CA GLU A 219 -28.10 9.43 -5.80
C GLU A 219 -28.15 10.90 -5.37
N ARG A 220 -27.70 11.82 -6.25
CA ARG A 220 -27.77 13.27 -5.99
C ARG A 220 -29.21 13.75 -5.80
N ALA A 221 -30.14 13.23 -6.60
CA ALA A 221 -31.56 13.56 -6.46
C ALA A 221 -32.17 13.04 -5.16
N ALA A 222 -31.76 11.86 -4.68
CA ALA A 222 -32.23 11.29 -3.41
C ALA A 222 -31.77 12.11 -2.20
N GLU A 223 -30.59 12.73 -2.28
CA GLU A 223 -30.03 13.64 -1.28
C GLU A 223 -30.62 15.08 -1.35
N GLY A 224 -31.50 15.36 -2.31
CA GLY A 224 -32.10 16.68 -2.46
C GLY A 224 -31.15 17.74 -3.06
N ALA A 225 -30.16 17.31 -3.85
CA ALA A 225 -29.30 18.23 -4.60
C ALA A 225 -30.11 19.07 -5.62
N SER A 226 -29.55 20.23 -6.01
CA SER A 226 -30.18 21.08 -7.03
C SER A 226 -30.24 20.42 -8.41
N GLU A 227 -31.21 20.81 -9.25
CA GLU A 227 -31.37 20.25 -10.61
C GLU A 227 -30.07 20.32 -11.43
N GLU A 228 -29.34 21.44 -11.34
CA GLU A 228 -28.08 21.59 -12.08
C GLU A 228 -26.94 20.72 -11.52
N ALA A 229 -26.91 20.43 -10.21
CA ALA A 229 -25.93 19.51 -9.62
C ALA A 229 -26.23 18.05 -10.01
N ILE A 230 -27.52 17.71 -10.15
CA ILE A 230 -27.97 16.41 -10.64
C ILE A 230 -27.49 16.21 -12.10
N GLU A 231 -27.55 17.25 -12.92
CA GLU A 231 -27.18 17.22 -14.35
C GLU A 231 -25.67 17.30 -14.62
N THR A 232 -24.83 17.57 -13.61
CA THR A 232 -23.38 17.68 -13.81
C THR A 232 -22.75 16.28 -13.98
N GLU A 233 -22.08 16.05 -15.11
CA GLU A 233 -21.33 14.81 -15.36
C GLU A 233 -19.95 14.84 -14.69
N GLU A 234 -19.54 13.70 -14.14
CA GLU A 234 -18.24 13.52 -13.50
C GLU A 234 -17.19 13.08 -14.53
N PRO A 235 -15.92 13.54 -14.40
CA PRO A 235 -14.84 13.02 -15.22
C PRO A 235 -14.67 11.52 -14.97
N ALA A 236 -14.49 10.76 -16.04
CA ALA A 236 -14.29 9.32 -15.95
C ALA A 236 -12.93 9.01 -15.29
N PRO A 237 -12.89 8.12 -14.28
CA PRO A 237 -11.66 7.79 -13.60
C PRO A 237 -10.71 7.02 -14.53
N SER A 238 -9.42 7.11 -14.24
CA SER A 238 -8.44 6.22 -14.84
C SER A 238 -8.64 4.77 -14.35
N PHE A 239 -7.94 3.81 -14.95
CA PHE A 239 -8.02 2.43 -14.44
C PHE A 239 -7.44 2.32 -13.04
N ALA A 240 -6.32 3.00 -12.77
CA ALA A 240 -5.68 3.01 -11.46
C ALA A 240 -6.61 3.65 -10.41
N GLU A 241 -7.26 4.78 -10.74
CA GLU A 241 -8.24 5.42 -9.88
C GLU A 241 -9.47 4.52 -9.65
N ALA A 242 -10.06 3.93 -10.69
CA ALA A 242 -11.20 3.03 -10.57
C ALA A 242 -10.85 1.78 -9.72
N TRP A 243 -9.65 1.22 -9.91
CA TRP A 243 -9.18 0.10 -9.11
C TRP A 243 -9.06 0.47 -7.63
N ARG A 244 -8.41 1.61 -7.31
CA ARG A 244 -8.30 2.11 -5.94
C ARG A 244 -9.66 2.33 -5.29
N ILE A 245 -10.59 2.97 -6.00
CA ILE A 245 -11.97 3.19 -5.54
C ILE A 245 -12.62 1.86 -5.15
N VAL A 246 -12.66 0.90 -6.07
CA VAL A 246 -13.39 -0.35 -5.86
C VAL A 246 -12.69 -1.22 -4.80
N TRP A 247 -11.36 -1.17 -4.72
CA TRP A 247 -10.59 -1.88 -3.70
C TRP A 247 -10.85 -1.35 -2.27
N LYS A 248 -11.14 -0.05 -2.13
CA LYS A 248 -11.46 0.56 -0.84
C LYS A 248 -12.87 0.28 -0.35
N VAL A 249 -13.77 -0.21 -1.21
CA VAL A 249 -15.11 -0.67 -0.81
C VAL A 249 -14.99 -2.02 -0.08
N ASP A 250 -15.18 -2.02 1.24
CA ASP A 250 -14.93 -3.19 2.09
C ASP A 250 -15.87 -4.35 1.80
N VAL A 251 -17.15 -4.06 1.54
CA VAL A 251 -18.15 -5.07 1.22
C VAL A 251 -17.78 -5.84 -0.06
N LEU A 252 -17.15 -5.19 -1.03
CA LEU A 252 -16.71 -5.83 -2.26
C LEU A 252 -15.55 -6.79 -2.00
N ARG A 253 -14.54 -6.39 -1.24
CA ARG A 253 -13.43 -7.28 -0.87
C ARG A 253 -13.92 -8.52 -0.13
N ARG A 254 -14.89 -8.36 0.78
CA ARG A 254 -15.53 -9.48 1.48
C ARG A 254 -16.27 -10.42 0.52
N ILE A 255 -17.03 -9.87 -0.42
CA ILE A 255 -17.70 -10.67 -1.47
C ILE A 255 -16.67 -11.42 -2.31
N TRP A 256 -15.66 -10.73 -2.81
CA TRP A 256 -14.62 -11.32 -3.66
C TRP A 256 -13.88 -12.46 -2.97
N SER A 257 -13.54 -12.31 -1.69
CA SER A 257 -12.90 -13.38 -0.91
C SER A 257 -13.78 -14.64 -0.77
N ALA A 258 -15.11 -14.50 -0.86
CA ALA A 258 -16.06 -15.60 -0.78
C ALA A 258 -16.37 -16.25 -2.14
N LEU A 259 -16.14 -15.54 -3.25
CA LEU A 259 -16.48 -16.00 -4.60
C LEU A 259 -15.80 -17.30 -5.03
N PRO A 260 -14.52 -17.58 -4.70
CA PRO A 260 -13.92 -18.88 -5.01
C PRO A 260 -14.71 -20.06 -4.42
N PHE A 261 -15.16 -19.93 -3.17
CA PHE A 261 -15.92 -20.97 -2.46
C PHE A 261 -17.33 -21.11 -3.02
N LEU A 262 -18.03 -20.00 -3.26
CA LEU A 262 -19.37 -20.01 -3.84
C LEU A 262 -19.36 -20.52 -5.28
N ALA A 263 -18.39 -20.11 -6.09
CA ALA A 263 -18.23 -20.58 -7.46
C ALA A 263 -17.95 -22.08 -7.50
N ALA A 264 -16.97 -22.56 -6.73
CA ALA A 264 -16.64 -23.98 -6.66
C ALA A 264 -17.85 -24.82 -6.24
N SER A 265 -18.56 -24.39 -5.19
CA SER A 265 -19.70 -25.13 -4.65
C SER A 265 -20.94 -25.07 -5.55
N LEU A 266 -21.31 -23.91 -6.11
CA LEU A 266 -22.47 -23.80 -7.02
C LEU A 266 -22.22 -24.52 -8.34
N ILE A 267 -21.07 -24.30 -8.97
CA ILE A 267 -20.73 -24.94 -10.25
C ILE A 267 -20.53 -26.45 -10.06
N GLY A 268 -19.86 -26.84 -8.97
CA GLY A 268 -19.69 -28.24 -8.58
C GLY A 268 -21.03 -28.92 -8.29
N PHE A 269 -21.92 -28.27 -7.54
CA PHE A 269 -23.25 -28.80 -7.23
C PHE A 269 -24.08 -29.01 -8.50
N VAL A 270 -24.13 -28.03 -9.40
CA VAL A 270 -24.88 -28.16 -10.68
C VAL A 270 -24.30 -29.30 -11.52
N SER A 271 -22.98 -29.42 -11.59
CA SER A 271 -22.29 -30.50 -12.32
C SER A 271 -22.62 -31.89 -11.74
N LEU A 272 -22.52 -32.04 -10.41
CA LEU A 272 -22.79 -33.31 -9.74
C LEU A 272 -24.29 -33.64 -9.67
N ALA A 273 -25.18 -32.64 -9.65
CA ALA A 273 -26.62 -32.86 -9.68
C ALA A 273 -27.05 -33.58 -10.97
N ALA A 274 -26.42 -33.24 -12.10
CA ALA A 274 -26.66 -33.93 -13.37
C ALA A 274 -26.21 -35.41 -13.32
N LEU A 275 -25.09 -35.72 -12.64
CA LEU A 275 -24.61 -37.08 -12.42
C LEU A 275 -25.51 -37.86 -11.46
N LEU A 276 -25.97 -37.23 -10.37
CA LEU A 276 -26.90 -37.83 -9.40
C LEU A 276 -28.18 -38.31 -10.10
N TYR A 277 -28.73 -37.49 -11.00
CA TYR A 277 -29.92 -37.84 -11.76
C TYR A 277 -29.72 -39.04 -12.70
N GLU A 278 -28.54 -39.20 -13.27
CA GLU A 278 -28.20 -40.33 -14.13
C GLU A 278 -27.93 -41.60 -13.33
N GLU A 279 -27.02 -41.54 -12.36
CA GLU A 279 -26.52 -42.72 -11.64
C GLU A 279 -27.55 -43.33 -10.69
N ILE A 280 -28.33 -42.49 -10.00
CA ILE A 280 -29.23 -42.94 -8.93
C ILE A 280 -30.66 -43.06 -9.39
N PHE A 281 -31.12 -42.10 -10.21
CA PHE A 281 -32.50 -42.08 -10.69
C PHE A 281 -32.64 -42.64 -12.10
N SER A 282 -31.53 -43.06 -12.73
CA SER A 282 -31.50 -43.66 -14.07
C SER A 282 -32.22 -42.81 -15.11
N LEU A 283 -32.14 -41.48 -14.95
CA LEU A 283 -32.76 -40.53 -15.86
C LEU A 283 -31.89 -40.37 -17.10
N ASP A 284 -32.51 -40.53 -18.26
CA ASP A 284 -31.89 -40.22 -19.54
C ASP A 284 -31.65 -38.70 -19.71
N GLU A 285 -30.90 -38.33 -20.74
CA GLU A 285 -30.54 -36.94 -21.04
C GLU A 285 -31.77 -36.05 -21.23
N PHE A 286 -32.83 -36.58 -21.82
CA PHE A 286 -34.06 -35.84 -22.10
C PHE A 286 -34.86 -35.56 -20.83
N GLN A 287 -34.98 -36.55 -19.94
CA GLN A 287 -35.63 -36.44 -18.65
C GLN A 287 -34.91 -35.46 -17.73
N ARG A 288 -33.57 -35.46 -17.72
CA ARG A 288 -32.75 -34.46 -16.99
C ARG A 288 -32.97 -33.04 -17.52
N GLY A 289 -33.09 -32.87 -18.84
CA GLY A 289 -33.40 -31.59 -19.48
C GLY A 289 -34.80 -31.04 -19.13
N ILE A 290 -35.83 -31.91 -19.14
CA ILE A 290 -37.18 -31.54 -18.68
C ILE A 290 -37.15 -31.09 -17.22
N LEU A 291 -36.42 -31.81 -16.38
CA LEU A 291 -36.32 -31.52 -14.96
C LEU A 291 -35.71 -30.14 -14.69
N ALA A 292 -34.67 -29.77 -15.43
CA ALA A 292 -34.07 -28.44 -15.36
C ALA A 292 -35.08 -27.35 -15.76
N ALA A 293 -35.81 -27.55 -16.86
CA ALA A 293 -36.80 -26.58 -17.35
C ALA A 293 -38.02 -26.41 -16.42
N VAL A 294 -38.47 -27.50 -15.77
CA VAL A 294 -39.61 -27.48 -14.84
C VAL A 294 -39.34 -26.65 -13.59
N VAL A 295 -38.07 -26.48 -13.22
CA VAL A 295 -37.67 -25.71 -12.03
C VAL A 295 -37.70 -24.20 -12.31
N GLU A 296 -37.45 -23.74 -13.53
CA GLU A 296 -37.32 -22.31 -13.84
C GLU A 296 -38.53 -21.41 -13.50
N PRO A 297 -39.79 -21.84 -13.66
CA PRO A 297 -40.93 -21.06 -13.21
C PRO A 297 -40.90 -20.68 -11.72
N ILE A 298 -40.27 -21.49 -10.85
CA ILE A 298 -40.14 -21.14 -9.43
C ILE A 298 -39.12 -20.02 -9.21
N ALA A 299 -38.08 -19.94 -10.06
CA ALA A 299 -37.10 -18.85 -10.02
C ALA A 299 -37.79 -17.52 -10.25
N LEU A 300 -38.74 -17.45 -11.19
CA LEU A 300 -39.54 -16.26 -11.46
C LEU A 300 -40.38 -15.83 -10.26
N VAL A 301 -41.01 -16.79 -9.57
CA VAL A 301 -41.74 -16.51 -8.32
C VAL A 301 -40.80 -16.02 -7.22
N GLY A 302 -39.63 -16.66 -7.09
CA GLY A 302 -38.58 -16.26 -6.16
C GLY A 302 -38.11 -14.83 -6.39
N LEU A 303 -37.88 -14.43 -7.64
CA LEU A 303 -37.54 -13.05 -8.01
C LEU A 303 -38.64 -12.05 -7.61
N ILE A 304 -39.91 -12.35 -7.91
CA ILE A 304 -41.05 -11.48 -7.54
C ILE A 304 -41.13 -11.28 -6.02
N VAL A 305 -40.93 -12.35 -5.25
CA VAL A 305 -40.90 -12.30 -3.78
C VAL A 305 -39.66 -11.54 -3.31
N GLY A 306 -38.50 -11.81 -3.91
CA GLY A 306 -37.22 -11.15 -3.67
C GLY A 306 -37.27 -9.64 -3.87
N ALA A 307 -37.91 -9.15 -4.93
CA ALA A 307 -38.11 -7.73 -5.15
C ALA A 307 -38.84 -7.06 -3.97
N ARG A 308 -39.90 -7.70 -3.46
CA ARG A 308 -40.70 -7.15 -2.35
C ARG A 308 -39.93 -7.18 -1.03
N ILE A 309 -39.25 -8.29 -0.75
CA ILE A 309 -38.44 -8.44 0.47
C ILE A 309 -37.26 -7.48 0.41
N GLY A 310 -36.50 -7.49 -0.69
CA GLY A 310 -35.34 -6.62 -0.92
C GLY A 310 -35.66 -5.15 -0.77
N THR A 311 -36.73 -4.64 -1.41
CA THR A 311 -37.17 -3.24 -1.21
C THR A 311 -37.47 -2.94 0.26
N LYS A 312 -38.18 -3.82 0.97
CA LYS A 312 -38.49 -3.59 2.39
C LYS A 312 -37.26 -3.65 3.30
N LEU A 313 -36.30 -4.52 3.00
CA LEU A 313 -35.07 -4.65 3.78
C LEU A 313 -34.19 -3.42 3.58
N ILE A 314 -33.93 -3.00 2.33
CA ILE A 314 -33.06 -1.85 2.02
C ILE A 314 -33.60 -0.56 2.63
N LEU A 315 -34.92 -0.32 2.52
CA LEU A 315 -35.55 0.87 3.11
C LEU A 315 -35.48 0.90 4.63
N ARG A 316 -35.28 -0.24 5.28
CA ARG A 316 -35.15 -0.34 6.74
C ARG A 316 -33.70 -0.22 7.17
N ASP A 317 -32.85 -1.04 6.57
CA ASP A 317 -31.42 -1.17 6.84
C ASP A 317 -30.78 -2.08 5.76
N PRO A 318 -29.88 -1.55 4.90
CA PRO A 318 -29.15 -2.32 3.89
C PRO A 318 -28.39 -3.53 4.43
N ALA A 319 -27.89 -3.48 5.67
CA ALA A 319 -27.18 -4.59 6.32
C ALA A 319 -28.06 -5.83 6.53
N LEU A 320 -29.39 -5.66 6.57
CA LEU A 320 -30.32 -6.77 6.71
C LEU A 320 -30.29 -7.73 5.52
N ILE A 321 -29.90 -7.29 4.32
CA ILE A 321 -29.75 -8.20 3.17
C ILE A 321 -28.61 -9.20 3.40
N PHE A 322 -27.50 -8.74 3.99
CA PHE A 322 -26.38 -9.61 4.35
C PHE A 322 -26.73 -10.53 5.52
N THR A 323 -27.54 -10.07 6.48
CA THR A 323 -28.05 -10.94 7.55
C THR A 323 -29.00 -12.00 6.99
N PHE A 324 -29.86 -11.63 6.03
CA PHE A 324 -30.74 -12.56 5.33
C PHE A 324 -29.94 -13.62 4.55
N LEU A 325 -28.77 -13.25 4.02
CA LEU A 325 -27.88 -14.18 3.32
C LEU A 325 -27.43 -15.35 4.18
N LYS A 326 -27.22 -15.15 5.49
CA LYS A 326 -26.91 -16.26 6.42
C LYS A 326 -28.00 -17.33 6.41
N HIS A 327 -29.26 -16.89 6.43
CA HIS A 327 -30.41 -17.80 6.41
C HIS A 327 -30.55 -18.48 5.05
N VAL A 328 -30.34 -17.73 3.95
CA VAL A 328 -30.32 -18.29 2.59
C VAL A 328 -29.23 -19.35 2.46
N ALA A 329 -28.02 -19.07 2.90
CA ALA A 329 -26.90 -20.00 2.84
C ALA A 329 -27.24 -21.30 3.59
N TRP A 330 -27.78 -21.19 4.80
CA TRP A 330 -28.19 -22.34 5.60
C TRP A 330 -29.34 -23.14 4.95
N ILE A 331 -30.41 -22.47 4.49
CA ILE A 331 -31.54 -23.12 3.82
C ILE A 331 -31.08 -23.84 2.56
N CYS A 332 -30.27 -23.20 1.73
CA CYS A 332 -29.72 -23.80 0.52
C CYS A 332 -28.80 -24.99 0.85
N SER A 333 -27.94 -24.90 1.87
CA SER A 333 -27.11 -26.04 2.31
C SER A 333 -27.95 -27.22 2.79
N VAL A 334 -29.01 -26.98 3.56
CA VAL A 334 -29.92 -28.04 4.02
C VAL A 334 -30.69 -28.65 2.84
N ALA A 335 -31.24 -27.81 1.96
CA ALA A 335 -31.97 -28.27 0.79
C ALA A 335 -31.05 -29.04 -0.17
N ALA A 336 -29.81 -28.61 -0.36
CA ALA A 336 -28.85 -29.31 -1.19
C ALA A 336 -28.34 -30.62 -0.56
N LEU A 337 -28.31 -30.73 0.78
CA LEU A 337 -28.10 -32.02 1.46
C LEU A 337 -29.30 -32.97 1.25
N LEU A 338 -30.53 -32.45 1.38
CA LEU A 338 -31.75 -33.21 1.07
C LEU A 338 -31.79 -33.65 -0.39
N PHE A 339 -31.31 -32.82 -1.30
CA PHE A 339 -31.14 -33.14 -2.71
C PHE A 339 -30.14 -34.29 -2.89
N ALA A 340 -28.95 -34.18 -2.32
CA ALA A 340 -27.88 -35.17 -2.46
C ALA A 340 -28.30 -36.56 -1.93
N PHE A 341 -29.08 -36.61 -0.84
CA PHE A 341 -29.56 -37.84 -0.23
C PHE A 341 -31.03 -38.17 -0.54
N ALA A 342 -31.60 -37.56 -1.57
CA ALA A 342 -32.99 -37.80 -1.93
C ALA A 342 -33.21 -39.28 -2.29
N PRO A 343 -34.13 -40.00 -1.61
CA PRO A 343 -34.46 -41.39 -1.93
C PRO A 343 -35.40 -41.49 -3.14
N THR A 344 -36.07 -40.39 -3.50
CA THR A 344 -37.01 -40.33 -4.62
C THR A 344 -36.76 -39.07 -5.45
N ILE A 345 -37.04 -39.15 -6.74
CA ILE A 345 -36.89 -38.02 -7.67
C ILE A 345 -37.75 -36.82 -7.23
N TRP A 346 -38.95 -37.05 -6.71
CA TRP A 346 -39.83 -35.98 -6.24
C TRP A 346 -39.21 -35.18 -5.09
N LEU A 347 -38.51 -35.86 -4.16
CA LEU A 347 -37.81 -35.15 -3.09
C LEU A 347 -36.63 -34.33 -3.65
N ALA A 348 -35.89 -34.86 -4.62
CA ALA A 348 -34.81 -34.12 -5.30
C ALA A 348 -35.36 -32.87 -6.02
N ILE A 349 -36.49 -33.00 -6.72
CA ILE A 349 -37.17 -31.87 -7.39
C ILE A 349 -37.57 -30.81 -6.37
N VAL A 350 -38.25 -31.20 -5.29
CA VAL A 350 -38.70 -30.26 -4.25
C VAL A 350 -37.51 -29.56 -3.61
N ALA A 351 -36.44 -30.29 -3.31
CA ALA A 351 -35.20 -29.71 -2.80
C ALA A 351 -34.58 -28.70 -3.78
N ASN A 352 -34.53 -29.03 -5.07
CA ASN A 352 -34.02 -28.13 -6.11
C ASN A 352 -34.89 -26.88 -6.28
N LEU A 353 -36.22 -27.03 -6.24
CA LEU A 353 -37.15 -25.91 -6.28
C LEU A 353 -36.91 -24.95 -5.11
N VAL A 354 -36.62 -25.47 -3.92
CA VAL A 354 -36.28 -24.65 -2.74
C VAL A 354 -34.95 -23.93 -2.95
N ILE A 355 -33.90 -24.62 -3.44
CA ILE A 355 -32.59 -23.99 -3.72
C ILE A 355 -32.76 -22.85 -4.72
N THR A 356 -33.38 -23.13 -5.87
CA THR A 356 -33.58 -22.15 -6.94
C THR A 356 -34.42 -20.95 -6.47
N ALA A 357 -35.54 -21.19 -5.80
CA ALA A 357 -36.39 -20.11 -5.28
C ALA A 357 -35.64 -19.23 -4.26
N THR A 358 -34.87 -19.85 -3.36
CA THR A 358 -34.17 -19.15 -2.28
C THR A 358 -33.02 -18.30 -2.83
N LEU A 359 -32.24 -18.82 -3.78
CA LEU A 359 -31.18 -18.06 -4.46
C LEU A 359 -31.76 -16.89 -5.27
N ALA A 360 -32.88 -17.11 -5.96
CA ALA A 360 -33.55 -16.08 -6.75
C ALA A 360 -34.06 -14.89 -5.91
N ILE A 361 -34.50 -15.12 -4.67
CA ILE A 361 -34.97 -14.06 -3.75
C ILE A 361 -33.85 -13.06 -3.43
N LEU A 362 -32.61 -13.52 -3.33
CA LEU A 362 -31.49 -12.76 -2.77
C LEU A 362 -30.83 -11.82 -3.79
N VAL A 363 -30.55 -12.31 -4.99
CA VAL A 363 -29.66 -11.65 -5.97
C VAL A 363 -30.06 -10.20 -6.28
N PRO A 364 -31.34 -9.87 -6.53
CA PRO A 364 -31.73 -8.48 -6.83
C PRO A 364 -31.48 -7.51 -5.67
N GLY A 365 -31.68 -7.97 -4.42
CA GLY A 365 -31.40 -7.18 -3.23
C GLY A 365 -29.91 -6.90 -3.08
N LEU A 366 -29.07 -7.93 -3.25
CA LEU A 366 -27.61 -7.76 -3.20
C LEU A 366 -27.11 -6.78 -4.26
N LEU A 367 -27.58 -6.89 -5.51
CA LEU A 367 -27.20 -5.95 -6.59
C LEU A 367 -27.67 -4.52 -6.30
N ALA A 368 -28.87 -4.35 -5.75
CA ALA A 368 -29.38 -3.04 -5.37
C ALA A 368 -28.52 -2.40 -4.26
N VAL A 369 -28.14 -3.16 -3.24
CA VAL A 369 -27.27 -2.67 -2.16
C VAL A 369 -25.88 -2.32 -2.69
N LEU A 370 -25.30 -3.17 -3.54
CA LEU A 370 -24.01 -2.88 -4.19
C LEU A 370 -24.08 -1.63 -5.07
N SER A 371 -25.22 -1.35 -5.72
CA SER A 371 -25.39 -0.12 -6.50
C SER A 371 -25.32 1.16 -5.65
N LEU A 372 -25.51 1.05 -4.32
CA LEU A 372 -25.42 2.16 -3.36
C LEU A 372 -24.03 2.31 -2.77
N ALA A 373 -23.33 1.19 -2.55
CA ALA A 373 -21.98 1.16 -1.99
C ALA A 373 -20.87 1.38 -3.03
N ILE A 374 -21.17 1.26 -4.33
CA ILE A 374 -20.19 1.49 -5.40
C ILE A 374 -20.43 2.87 -6.03
N PRO A 375 -19.44 3.78 -6.00
CA PRO A 375 -19.54 5.09 -6.65
C PRO A 375 -19.92 5.01 -8.12
N ALA A 376 -20.77 5.94 -8.57
CA ALA A 376 -21.31 5.94 -9.93
C ALA A 376 -20.23 5.96 -11.04
N ARG A 377 -19.09 6.62 -10.76
CA ARG A 377 -17.97 6.76 -11.70
C ARG A 377 -17.14 5.49 -11.93
N ALA A 378 -17.19 4.52 -11.01
CA ALA A 378 -16.45 3.25 -11.07
C ALA A 378 -17.38 2.02 -11.00
N ARG A 379 -18.67 2.22 -11.26
CA ARG A 379 -19.70 1.21 -11.00
C ARG A 379 -19.60 0.00 -11.91
N SER A 380 -19.27 0.20 -13.18
CA SER A 380 -19.16 -0.92 -14.13
C SER A 380 -17.96 -1.79 -13.74
N VAL A 381 -16.81 -1.18 -13.41
CA VAL A 381 -15.63 -1.89 -12.90
C VAL A 381 -15.98 -2.64 -11.60
N GLY A 382 -16.69 -2.00 -10.67
CA GLY A 382 -17.08 -2.62 -9.41
C GLY A 382 -17.94 -3.89 -9.56
N PHE A 383 -18.82 -3.94 -10.56
CA PHE A 383 -19.60 -5.15 -10.86
C PHE A 383 -18.79 -6.23 -11.59
N SER A 384 -17.75 -5.87 -12.35
CA SER A 384 -16.98 -6.82 -13.17
C SER A 384 -15.80 -7.45 -12.47
N VAL A 385 -15.12 -6.74 -11.56
CA VAL A 385 -13.89 -7.27 -10.92
C VAL A 385 -14.13 -8.60 -10.19
N ALA A 386 -15.35 -8.80 -9.68
CA ALA A 386 -15.80 -10.07 -9.10
C ALA A 386 -15.55 -11.31 -9.98
N SER A 387 -15.57 -11.17 -11.31
CA SER A 387 -15.36 -12.28 -12.24
C SER A 387 -13.97 -12.90 -12.13
N LEU A 388 -12.94 -12.10 -11.79
CA LEU A 388 -11.56 -12.58 -11.63
C LEU A 388 -11.42 -13.47 -10.39
N PHE A 389 -12.21 -13.19 -9.35
CA PHE A 389 -12.21 -13.97 -8.09
C PHE A 389 -13.01 -15.28 -8.19
N VAL A 390 -13.77 -15.48 -9.27
CA VAL A 390 -14.39 -16.79 -9.57
C VAL A 390 -13.34 -17.79 -10.05
N ILE A 391 -12.27 -17.33 -10.73
CA ILE A 391 -11.27 -18.18 -11.40
C ILE A 391 -10.57 -19.14 -10.43
N PRO A 392 -10.08 -18.73 -9.23
CA PRO A 392 -9.49 -19.67 -8.28
C PRO A 392 -10.46 -20.77 -7.82
N GLY A 393 -11.75 -20.47 -7.74
CA GLY A 393 -12.78 -21.46 -7.41
C GLY A 393 -12.91 -22.57 -8.44
N LEU A 394 -12.59 -22.29 -9.72
CA LEU A 394 -12.60 -23.31 -10.77
C LEU A 394 -11.50 -24.37 -10.56
N VAL A 395 -10.39 -24.01 -9.90
CA VAL A 395 -9.30 -24.95 -9.56
C VAL A 395 -9.75 -25.98 -8.52
N LEU A 396 -10.81 -25.71 -7.75
CA LEU A 396 -11.37 -26.66 -6.78
C LEU A 396 -12.26 -27.73 -7.46
N LEU A 397 -12.74 -27.51 -8.68
CA LEU A 397 -13.65 -28.44 -9.37
C LEU A 397 -13.04 -29.84 -9.61
N PRO A 398 -11.77 -30.00 -10.04
CA PRO A 398 -11.15 -31.32 -10.18
C PRO A 398 -11.08 -32.11 -8.87
N LEU A 399 -10.82 -31.43 -7.74
CA LEU A 399 -10.80 -32.07 -6.42
C LEU A 399 -12.18 -32.64 -6.05
N ILE A 400 -13.23 -31.91 -6.39
CA ILE A 400 -14.63 -32.31 -6.17
C ILE A 400 -14.98 -33.53 -7.02
N GLY A 401 -14.55 -33.54 -8.28
CA GLY A 401 -14.68 -34.69 -9.18
C GLY A 401 -14.00 -35.94 -8.62
N TRP A 402 -12.75 -35.80 -8.15
CA TRP A 402 -12.01 -36.92 -7.53
C TRP A 402 -12.72 -37.53 -6.31
N ILE A 403 -13.36 -36.70 -5.47
CA ILE A 403 -14.16 -37.18 -4.33
C ILE A 403 -15.42 -37.91 -4.83
N SER A 404 -16.09 -37.38 -5.85
CA SER A 404 -17.25 -38.01 -6.48
C SER A 404 -16.91 -39.40 -7.02
N ASP A 405 -15.75 -39.55 -7.67
CA ASP A 405 -15.31 -40.81 -8.26
C ASP A 405 -14.91 -41.85 -7.20
N THR A 406 -14.32 -41.42 -6.08
CA THR A 406 -13.77 -42.32 -5.05
C THR A 406 -14.79 -42.71 -3.97
N VAL A 407 -15.63 -41.76 -3.55
CA VAL A 407 -16.59 -41.95 -2.44
C VAL A 407 -18.03 -42.01 -2.93
N GLY A 408 -18.30 -41.49 -4.13
CA GLY A 408 -19.61 -41.48 -4.78
C GLY A 408 -20.23 -40.08 -4.89
N THR A 409 -21.08 -39.90 -5.88
CA THR A 409 -21.71 -38.61 -6.24
C THR A 409 -22.45 -37.94 -5.08
N ARG A 410 -23.18 -38.71 -4.25
CA ARG A 410 -23.85 -38.18 -3.05
C ARG A 410 -22.89 -37.55 -2.05
N ALA A 411 -21.74 -38.19 -1.84
CA ALA A 411 -20.71 -37.72 -0.92
C ALA A 411 -20.00 -36.48 -1.48
N GLY A 412 -19.69 -36.46 -2.78
CA GLY A 412 -19.17 -35.28 -3.47
C GLY A 412 -20.09 -34.05 -3.33
N MET A 413 -21.41 -34.25 -3.50
CA MET A 413 -22.40 -33.18 -3.31
C MET A 413 -22.49 -32.73 -1.85
N ALA A 414 -22.47 -33.65 -0.90
CA ALA A 414 -22.51 -33.33 0.53
C ALA A 414 -21.30 -32.48 0.95
N MET A 415 -20.11 -32.76 0.41
CA MET A 415 -18.88 -32.00 0.66
C MET A 415 -18.94 -30.55 0.16
N MET A 416 -19.82 -30.24 -0.81
CA MET A 416 -20.03 -28.87 -1.27
C MET A 416 -20.81 -28.02 -0.28
N MET A 417 -21.52 -28.64 0.67
CA MET A 417 -22.38 -27.91 1.59
C MET A 417 -21.60 -27.09 2.60
N PRO A 418 -20.55 -27.61 3.26
CA PRO A 418 -19.66 -26.80 4.08
C PRO A 418 -18.99 -25.66 3.29
N VAL A 419 -18.57 -25.92 2.04
CA VAL A 419 -17.91 -24.91 1.18
C VAL A 419 -18.88 -23.79 0.79
N PHE A 420 -20.10 -24.14 0.39
CA PHE A 420 -21.17 -23.18 0.09
C PHE A 420 -21.56 -22.38 1.33
N LEU A 421 -21.74 -23.06 2.48
CA LEU A 421 -22.07 -22.43 3.74
C LEU A 421 -20.98 -21.46 4.18
N LEU A 422 -19.70 -21.85 4.06
CA LEU A 422 -18.56 -20.99 4.35
C LEU A 422 -18.60 -19.74 3.48
N GLY A 423 -18.74 -19.88 2.16
CA GLY A 423 -18.85 -18.75 1.24
C GLY A 423 -20.03 -17.83 1.56
N GLY A 424 -21.20 -18.39 1.85
CA GLY A 424 -22.39 -17.63 2.25
C GLY A 424 -22.20 -16.88 3.58
N LEU A 425 -21.57 -17.50 4.57
CA LEU A 425 -21.24 -16.89 5.86
C LEU A 425 -20.18 -15.78 5.71
N MET A 426 -19.21 -15.95 4.82
CA MET A 426 -18.21 -14.92 4.51
C MET A 426 -18.86 -13.67 3.92
N ILE A 427 -19.75 -13.83 2.93
CA ILE A 427 -20.49 -12.68 2.40
C ILE A 427 -21.41 -12.07 3.47
N ALA A 428 -22.06 -12.87 4.32
CA ALA A 428 -22.96 -12.36 5.35
C ALA A 428 -22.26 -11.41 6.34
N ARG A 429 -20.94 -11.52 6.52
CA ARG A 429 -20.15 -10.55 7.31
C ARG A 429 -20.11 -9.17 6.66
N GLY A 430 -20.39 -9.02 5.38
CA GLY A 430 -20.49 -7.74 4.68
C GLY A 430 -21.50 -6.77 5.31
N GLY A 431 -22.52 -7.29 6.02
CA GLY A 431 -23.48 -6.46 6.73
C GLY A 431 -22.86 -5.56 7.81
N SER A 432 -21.68 -5.90 8.34
CA SER A 432 -21.04 -5.06 9.36
C SER A 432 -20.35 -3.81 8.81
N VAL A 433 -20.21 -3.70 7.48
CA VAL A 433 -19.45 -2.62 6.81
C VAL A 433 -20.26 -1.87 5.77
N ILE A 434 -21.34 -2.46 5.26
CA ILE A 434 -22.10 -1.89 4.14
C ILE A 434 -22.61 -0.47 4.42
N ASP A 435 -23.06 -0.17 5.63
CA ASP A 435 -23.56 1.16 5.95
C ASP A 435 -22.46 2.22 5.88
N ARG A 436 -21.23 1.84 6.27
CA ARG A 436 -20.06 2.71 6.12
C ARG A 436 -19.76 2.96 4.65
N ASP A 437 -19.66 1.90 3.85
CA ASP A 437 -19.39 2.01 2.41
C ASP A 437 -20.44 2.89 1.70
N ILE A 438 -21.73 2.73 2.04
CA ILE A 438 -22.82 3.56 1.48
C ILE A 438 -22.67 5.03 1.92
N ASN A 439 -22.42 5.26 3.22
CA ASN A 439 -22.25 6.61 3.75
C ASN A 439 -21.06 7.33 3.12
N ASP A 440 -19.97 6.64 2.81
CA ASP A 440 -18.80 7.23 2.15
C ASP A 440 -19.15 7.69 0.72
N VAL A 441 -19.88 6.88 -0.04
CA VAL A 441 -20.37 7.26 -1.38
C VAL A 441 -21.28 8.49 -1.30
N TRP A 442 -22.18 8.52 -0.31
CA TRP A 442 -23.13 9.62 -0.15
C TRP A 442 -22.44 10.90 0.30
N THR A 443 -21.48 10.80 1.22
CA THR A 443 -20.64 11.92 1.67
C THR A 443 -19.86 12.49 0.47
N ALA A 444 -19.30 11.64 -0.39
CA ALA A 444 -18.60 12.08 -1.62
C ALA A 444 -19.52 12.81 -2.61
N ALA A 445 -20.75 12.31 -2.79
CA ALA A 445 -21.74 12.95 -3.65
C ALA A 445 -22.18 14.31 -3.09
N ALA A 446 -22.42 14.41 -1.77
CA ALA A 446 -22.85 15.62 -1.09
C ALA A 446 -21.77 16.71 -1.09
N ALA A 447 -20.54 16.38 -0.65
CA ALA A 447 -19.42 17.31 -0.59
C ALA A 447 -19.12 17.93 -1.97
N ARG A 448 -19.28 17.15 -3.05
CA ARG A 448 -19.11 17.66 -4.40
C ARG A 448 -20.22 18.61 -4.84
N SER A 449 -21.48 18.28 -4.51
CA SER A 449 -22.62 19.15 -4.79
C SER A 449 -22.46 20.52 -4.10
N GLU A 450 -21.92 20.52 -2.87
CA GLU A 450 -21.57 21.73 -2.13
C GLU A 450 -20.55 22.59 -2.91
N VAL A 451 -19.41 22.01 -3.32
CA VAL A 451 -18.36 22.75 -4.08
C VAL A 451 -18.89 23.33 -5.39
N LEU A 452 -19.69 22.55 -6.15
CA LEU A 452 -20.26 23.02 -7.41
C LEU A 452 -21.30 24.13 -7.22
N TYR A 453 -22.03 24.11 -6.11
CA TYR A 453 -22.97 25.17 -5.76
C TYR A 453 -22.22 26.46 -5.41
N GLU A 454 -21.23 26.40 -4.54
CA GLU A 454 -20.46 27.57 -4.08
C GLU A 454 -19.66 28.24 -5.19
N ARG A 455 -19.00 27.47 -6.06
CA ARG A 455 -18.29 27.99 -7.23
C ARG A 455 -19.16 28.87 -8.12
N ARG A 456 -20.42 28.49 -8.32
CA ARG A 456 -21.37 29.29 -9.12
C ARG A 456 -21.85 30.55 -8.43
N HIS A 457 -21.84 30.59 -7.10
CA HIS A 457 -22.21 31.77 -6.32
C HIS A 457 -21.01 32.70 -6.06
N GLY A 458 -19.91 32.51 -6.78
CA GLY A 458 -18.73 33.37 -6.72
C GLY A 458 -17.83 33.10 -5.51
N ASN A 459 -17.95 31.93 -4.86
CA ASN A 459 -17.09 31.52 -3.75
C ASN A 459 -16.33 30.24 -4.13
N PRO A 460 -15.28 30.33 -4.97
CA PRO A 460 -14.60 29.14 -5.47
C PRO A 460 -13.71 28.53 -4.40
N ARG A 461 -14.20 27.46 -3.76
CA ARG A 461 -13.33 26.56 -3.00
C ARG A 461 -12.39 25.82 -3.94
N GLN A 462 -11.09 25.87 -3.64
CA GLN A 462 -10.06 25.14 -4.38
C GLN A 462 -9.90 23.72 -3.84
N LEU A 463 -9.92 23.57 -2.51
CA LEU A 463 -9.80 22.28 -1.81
C LEU A 463 -10.92 22.17 -0.76
N LEU A 464 -11.61 21.03 -0.76
CA LEU A 464 -12.58 20.66 0.27
C LEU A 464 -12.26 19.25 0.76
N ILE A 465 -12.13 19.11 2.07
CA ILE A 465 -11.93 17.85 2.77
C ILE A 465 -13.11 17.68 3.73
N ARG A 466 -13.78 16.52 3.64
CA ARG A 466 -14.90 16.18 4.51
C ARG A 466 -14.71 14.81 5.15
N LYS A 467 -14.79 14.74 6.49
CA LYS A 467 -14.70 13.52 7.32
C LYS A 467 -13.56 12.59 6.93
N LEU A 468 -12.38 13.14 6.65
CA LEU A 468 -11.26 12.34 6.13
C LEU A 468 -10.62 11.50 7.25
N ASN A 469 -10.57 10.19 7.02
CA ASN A 469 -9.92 9.23 7.91
C ASN A 469 -8.79 8.52 7.17
N VAL A 470 -7.64 8.37 7.83
CA VAL A 470 -6.43 7.77 7.25
C VAL A 470 -5.69 6.98 8.31
N GLY A 471 -5.31 5.74 8.02
CA GLY A 471 -4.44 4.92 8.86
C GLY A 471 -3.26 4.30 8.12
N TYR A 472 -2.31 3.78 8.89
CA TYR A 472 -1.17 2.98 8.45
C TYR A 472 -1.18 1.64 9.19
N ASP A 473 -1.03 0.53 8.47
CA ASP A 473 -0.83 -0.82 9.05
C ASP A 473 -1.81 -1.19 10.19
N GLY A 474 -3.05 -0.70 10.10
CA GLY A 474 -4.11 -0.94 11.08
C GLY A 474 -4.21 0.09 12.22
N VAL A 475 -3.33 1.08 12.27
CA VAL A 475 -3.38 2.20 13.22
C VAL A 475 -3.92 3.44 12.51
N GLN A 476 -5.05 3.96 12.98
CA GLN A 476 -5.65 5.19 12.47
C GLN A 476 -4.87 6.43 12.96
N VAL A 477 -4.60 7.36 12.05
CA VAL A 477 -3.86 8.60 12.31
C VAL A 477 -4.72 9.83 12.16
N LEU A 478 -5.60 9.90 11.16
CA LEU A 478 -6.56 11.01 10.98
C LEU A 478 -7.96 10.56 11.34
N PHE A 479 -8.70 11.43 12.04
CA PHE A 479 -10.03 11.17 12.57
C PHE A 479 -10.99 12.27 12.10
N ASP A 480 -11.89 11.92 11.18
CA ASP A 480 -12.96 12.78 10.64
C ASP A 480 -12.51 14.21 10.33
N VAL A 481 -11.36 14.37 9.65
CA VAL A 481 -10.78 15.69 9.35
C VAL A 481 -11.66 16.44 8.33
N ASP A 482 -12.12 17.63 8.73
CA ASP A 482 -12.80 18.60 7.87
C ASP A 482 -11.90 19.82 7.64
N MET A 483 -11.69 20.20 6.38
CA MET A 483 -10.86 21.36 6.01
C MET A 483 -11.30 21.94 4.69
N GLU A 484 -11.17 23.25 4.51
CA GLU A 484 -11.48 23.95 3.27
C GLU A 484 -10.46 25.05 3.01
N VAL A 485 -10.13 25.26 1.74
CA VAL A 485 -9.19 26.27 1.27
C VAL A 485 -9.76 26.95 0.03
N ASP A 486 -9.83 28.28 0.07
CA ASP A 486 -10.36 29.09 -1.01
C ASP A 486 -9.30 29.33 -2.10
N GLU A 487 -9.73 29.60 -3.33
CA GLU A 487 -8.83 29.81 -4.47
C GLU A 487 -7.92 31.04 -4.25
N GLY A 488 -6.60 30.84 -4.37
CA GLY A 488 -5.59 31.88 -4.22
C GLY A 488 -5.26 32.26 -2.77
N GLU A 489 -5.87 31.61 -1.79
CA GLU A 489 -5.65 31.85 -0.37
C GLU A 489 -4.33 31.21 0.13
N ILE A 490 -3.72 31.83 1.16
CA ILE A 490 -2.69 31.19 1.99
C ILE A 490 -3.32 30.76 3.32
N VAL A 491 -3.37 29.45 3.55
CA VAL A 491 -3.89 28.85 4.78
C VAL A 491 -2.76 28.16 5.53
N ALA A 492 -2.69 28.38 6.85
CA ALA A 492 -1.75 27.68 7.71
C ALA A 492 -2.37 26.44 8.37
N LEU A 493 -1.66 25.32 8.39
CA LEU A 493 -1.98 24.14 9.20
C LEU A 493 -0.94 24.00 10.31
N LEU A 494 -1.39 24.27 11.53
CA LEU A 494 -0.60 24.22 12.76
C LEU A 494 -0.89 22.94 13.55
N GLY A 495 0.06 22.53 14.38
CA GLY A 495 -0.11 21.37 15.27
C GLY A 495 1.21 20.87 15.82
N THR A 496 1.16 20.08 16.88
CA THR A 496 2.36 19.48 17.50
C THR A 496 2.97 18.37 16.61
N ASN A 497 4.15 17.89 17.00
CA ASN A 497 4.78 16.75 16.33
C ASN A 497 3.92 15.50 16.50
N GLY A 498 3.71 14.75 15.41
CA GLY A 498 2.82 13.59 15.44
C GLY A 498 1.32 13.92 15.40
N ALA A 499 0.91 15.19 15.26
CA ALA A 499 -0.50 15.56 15.17
C ALA A 499 -1.23 15.06 13.91
N GLY A 500 -0.52 14.58 12.88
CA GLY A 500 -1.11 14.07 11.63
C GLY A 500 -0.97 15.00 10.42
N LYS A 501 -0.29 16.16 10.56
CA LYS A 501 -0.15 17.17 9.48
C LYS A 501 0.44 16.59 8.18
N SER A 502 1.61 15.96 8.24
CA SER A 502 2.23 15.35 7.06
C SER A 502 1.40 14.18 6.51
N THR A 503 0.63 13.48 7.35
CA THR A 503 -0.31 12.43 6.90
C THR A 503 -1.46 13.02 6.10
N LEU A 504 -2.01 14.16 6.53
CA LEU A 504 -3.03 14.89 5.78
C LEU A 504 -2.51 15.33 4.41
N LEU A 505 -1.29 15.89 4.34
CA LEU A 505 -0.67 16.27 3.07
C LEU A 505 -0.45 15.07 2.14
N LYS A 506 0.03 13.94 2.68
CA LYS A 506 0.19 12.68 1.93
C LYS A 506 -1.14 12.11 1.42
N ALA A 507 -2.22 12.33 2.17
CA ALA A 507 -3.56 11.93 1.75
C ALA A 507 -4.07 12.81 0.60
N ILE A 508 -3.89 14.13 0.70
CA ILE A 508 -4.26 15.08 -0.37
C ILE A 508 -3.44 14.82 -1.65
N SER A 509 -2.16 14.46 -1.53
CA SER A 509 -1.30 14.11 -2.67
C SER A 509 -1.49 12.67 -3.18
N GLY A 510 -2.37 11.88 -2.55
CA GLY A 510 -2.69 10.50 -2.91
C GLY A 510 -1.56 9.49 -2.69
N ILE A 511 -0.46 9.90 -2.04
CA ILE A 511 0.66 9.05 -1.62
C ILE A 511 0.15 8.01 -0.62
N VAL A 512 -0.75 8.43 0.26
CA VAL A 512 -1.46 7.56 1.21
C VAL A 512 -2.93 7.60 0.87
N GLU A 513 -3.57 6.44 0.76
CA GLU A 513 -4.98 6.36 0.41
C GLU A 513 -5.86 6.57 1.64
N ALA A 514 -6.86 7.44 1.52
CA ALA A 514 -7.89 7.58 2.53
C ALA A 514 -8.62 6.25 2.79
N ASP A 515 -9.01 6.01 4.04
CA ASP A 515 -9.84 4.87 4.43
C ASP A 515 -11.32 5.20 4.33
N SER A 516 -11.69 6.45 4.64
CA SER A 516 -13.03 7.01 4.41
C SER A 516 -12.95 8.53 4.36
N GLY A 517 -14.07 9.17 4.01
CA GLY A 517 -14.13 10.61 3.75
C GLY A 517 -13.76 10.98 2.32
N VAL A 518 -13.63 12.27 2.08
CA VAL A 518 -13.63 12.83 0.73
C VAL A 518 -12.63 13.97 0.61
N VAL A 519 -11.87 13.97 -0.48
CA VAL A 519 -11.04 15.10 -0.91
C VAL A 519 -11.51 15.56 -2.30
N ILE A 520 -12.12 16.74 -2.35
CA ILE A 520 -12.51 17.42 -3.59
C ILE A 520 -11.49 18.51 -3.89
N PHE A 521 -10.88 18.46 -5.07
CA PHE A 521 -9.98 19.48 -5.57
C PHE A 521 -10.50 20.01 -6.90
N ASP A 522 -10.60 21.33 -7.01
CA ASP A 522 -11.06 22.01 -8.23
C ASP A 522 -12.43 21.51 -8.73
N GLY A 523 -13.31 21.08 -7.81
CA GLY A 523 -14.61 20.45 -8.12
C GLY A 523 -14.55 18.97 -8.53
N ARG A 524 -13.35 18.37 -8.62
CA ARG A 524 -13.15 16.93 -8.89
C ARG A 524 -12.85 16.19 -7.59
N ASP A 525 -13.49 15.03 -7.40
CA ASP A 525 -13.11 14.09 -6.34
C ASP A 525 -11.78 13.39 -6.68
N ILE A 526 -10.77 13.60 -5.84
CA ILE A 526 -9.42 13.06 -5.99
C ILE A 526 -9.05 12.05 -4.90
N THR A 527 -10.00 11.69 -4.03
CA THR A 527 -9.78 10.86 -2.83
C THR A 527 -8.98 9.59 -3.08
N HIS A 528 -9.20 8.96 -4.25
CA HIS A 528 -8.54 7.72 -4.67
C HIS A 528 -7.78 7.88 -5.99
N ALA A 529 -7.53 9.11 -6.44
CA ALA A 529 -6.70 9.35 -7.61
C ALA A 529 -5.24 8.97 -7.29
N PRO A 530 -4.48 8.43 -8.27
CA PRO A 530 -3.07 8.14 -8.07
C PRO A 530 -2.22 9.43 -8.00
N PRO A 531 -1.08 9.43 -7.28
CA PRO A 531 -0.29 10.65 -7.04
C PRO A 531 0.12 11.39 -8.31
N TYR A 532 0.44 10.66 -9.38
CA TYR A 532 0.84 11.28 -10.65
C TYR A 532 -0.32 12.01 -11.33
N GLU A 533 -1.57 11.52 -11.21
CA GLU A 533 -2.75 12.22 -11.74
C GLU A 533 -3.11 13.44 -10.87
N ILE A 534 -2.90 13.34 -9.56
CA ILE A 534 -3.09 14.47 -8.63
C ILE A 534 -2.08 15.58 -8.92
N ALA A 535 -0.82 15.22 -9.19
CA ALA A 535 0.19 16.17 -9.63
C ALA A 535 -0.17 16.83 -10.97
N GLU A 536 -0.70 16.08 -11.94
CA GLU A 536 -1.18 16.60 -13.23
C GLU A 536 -2.39 17.56 -13.07
N LEU A 537 -3.18 17.43 -12.00
CA LEU A 537 -4.22 18.40 -11.65
C LEU A 537 -3.68 19.70 -11.06
N GLY A 538 -2.38 19.74 -10.71
CA GLY A 538 -1.71 20.92 -10.18
C GLY A 538 -1.61 20.95 -8.65
N ILE A 539 -1.74 19.80 -7.96
CA ILE A 539 -1.43 19.70 -6.52
C ILE A 539 0.01 19.23 -6.34
N LEU A 540 0.87 20.10 -5.80
CA LEU A 540 2.28 19.83 -5.59
C LEU A 540 2.60 19.92 -4.10
N GLN A 541 3.38 18.96 -3.61
CA GLN A 541 3.83 18.92 -2.23
C GLN A 541 5.35 19.15 -2.17
N VAL A 542 5.78 20.10 -1.35
CA VAL A 542 7.18 20.29 -0.95
C VAL A 542 7.35 19.62 0.43
N PRO A 543 8.03 18.47 0.53
CA PRO A 543 8.23 17.78 1.80
C PRO A 543 9.26 18.50 2.68
N GLY A 544 9.10 18.38 4.00
CA GLY A 544 10.07 18.92 4.97
C GLY A 544 11.40 18.19 4.92
N GLY A 545 12.51 18.94 4.90
CA GLY A 545 13.89 18.43 4.99
C GLY A 545 14.40 17.55 3.83
N ALA A 546 13.54 17.07 2.92
CA ALA A 546 13.88 16.08 1.89
C ALA A 546 13.26 16.41 0.51
N GLY A 547 13.43 17.65 0.06
CA GLY A 547 12.84 18.15 -1.19
C GLY A 547 13.71 18.09 -2.44
N VAL A 548 14.96 17.62 -2.36
CA VAL A 548 15.94 17.65 -3.47
C VAL A 548 16.68 16.32 -3.65
N PHE A 549 17.09 16.03 -4.89
CA PHE A 549 18.00 14.91 -5.19
C PHE A 549 19.44 15.37 -4.94
N ALA A 550 19.96 15.09 -3.75
CA ALA A 550 21.26 15.60 -3.27
C ALA A 550 22.45 15.27 -4.19
N SER A 551 22.43 14.08 -4.84
CA SER A 551 23.50 13.64 -5.75
C SER A 551 23.46 14.30 -7.13
N LEU A 552 22.33 14.90 -7.51
CA LEU A 552 22.17 15.58 -8.79
C LEU A 552 22.57 17.05 -8.67
N THR A 553 23.02 17.65 -9.77
CA THR A 553 23.27 19.09 -9.81
C THR A 553 21.97 19.89 -9.67
N VAL A 554 22.08 21.19 -9.39
CA VAL A 554 20.93 22.10 -9.37
C VAL A 554 20.19 22.07 -10.72
N ALA A 555 20.91 22.12 -11.83
CA ALA A 555 20.33 22.05 -13.17
C ALA A 555 19.62 20.70 -13.43
N GLU A 556 20.20 19.60 -12.98
CA GLU A 556 19.60 18.26 -13.10
C GLU A 556 18.33 18.11 -12.27
N ASN A 557 18.32 18.65 -11.03
CA ASN A 557 17.13 18.71 -10.18
C ASN A 557 15.99 19.46 -10.89
N LEU A 558 16.25 20.67 -11.40
CA LEU A 558 15.27 21.45 -12.15
C LEU A 558 14.78 20.74 -13.42
N ARG A 559 15.65 19.97 -14.08
CA ARG A 559 15.27 19.18 -15.26
C ARG A 559 14.35 18.02 -14.89
N VAL A 560 14.63 17.29 -13.82
CA VAL A 560 13.79 16.18 -13.33
C VAL A 560 12.42 16.69 -12.90
N ALA A 561 12.38 17.84 -12.22
CA ALA A 561 11.13 18.48 -11.81
C ALA A 561 10.22 18.88 -12.98
N GLY A 562 10.78 19.12 -14.17
CA GLY A 562 10.05 19.43 -15.41
C GLY A 562 9.41 18.23 -16.12
N TRP A 563 9.26 17.06 -15.48
CA TRP A 563 8.83 15.83 -16.16
C TRP A 563 7.44 15.90 -16.82
N MET A 564 6.52 16.71 -16.29
CA MET A 564 5.16 16.90 -16.85
C MET A 564 5.21 17.65 -18.19
N GLU A 565 6.08 18.65 -18.28
CA GLU A 565 6.25 19.48 -19.47
C GLU A 565 7.37 18.98 -20.41
N ARG A 566 7.83 17.72 -20.23
CA ARG A 566 8.95 17.13 -21.00
C ARG A 566 8.82 17.17 -22.53
N ARG A 567 7.61 17.39 -23.04
CA ARG A 567 7.31 17.48 -24.47
C ARG A 567 7.43 18.91 -25.02
N ASP A 568 7.34 19.92 -24.17
CA ASP A 568 7.42 21.33 -24.56
C ASP A 568 8.70 21.97 -24.01
N LYS A 569 9.71 22.07 -24.89
CA LYS A 569 11.03 22.56 -24.51
C LYS A 569 11.04 24.05 -24.20
N ASP A 570 10.20 24.83 -24.88
CA ASP A 570 10.15 26.28 -24.71
C ASP A 570 9.51 26.62 -23.36
N LEU A 571 8.41 25.95 -23.03
CA LEU A 571 7.76 26.04 -21.71
C LEU A 571 8.71 25.65 -20.56
N LEU A 572 9.53 24.62 -20.74
CA LEU A 572 10.54 24.21 -19.75
C LEU A 572 11.63 25.26 -19.57
N GLN A 573 12.16 25.82 -20.67
CA GLN A 573 13.19 26.86 -20.60
C GLN A 573 12.65 28.15 -19.93
N ASP A 574 11.41 28.52 -20.24
CA ASP A 574 10.74 29.65 -19.61
C ASP A 574 10.54 29.42 -18.11
N GLY A 575 10.13 28.21 -17.72
CA GLY A 575 10.00 27.79 -16.32
C GLY A 575 11.33 27.84 -15.57
N HIS A 576 12.40 27.27 -16.15
CA HIS A 576 13.75 27.31 -15.58
C HIS A 576 14.22 28.75 -15.37
N SER A 577 14.02 29.59 -16.37
CA SER A 577 14.36 31.02 -16.30
C SER A 577 13.55 31.75 -15.23
N ALA A 578 12.27 31.39 -15.03
CA ALA A 578 11.43 31.95 -13.98
C ALA A 578 11.92 31.55 -12.58
N VAL A 579 12.33 30.29 -12.39
CA VAL A 579 12.89 29.82 -11.11
C VAL A 579 14.20 30.53 -10.79
N ILE A 580 15.10 30.70 -11.76
CA ILE A 580 16.36 31.44 -11.56
C ILE A 580 16.09 32.91 -11.21
N ARG A 581 15.09 33.56 -11.83
CA ARG A 581 14.66 34.91 -11.45
C ARG A 581 14.08 34.98 -10.03
N MET A 582 13.36 33.94 -9.60
CA MET A 582 12.80 33.85 -8.26
C MET A 582 13.88 33.63 -7.19
N PHE A 583 14.88 32.79 -7.50
CA PHE A 583 15.98 32.42 -6.63
C PHE A 583 17.34 32.62 -7.33
N PRO A 584 17.85 33.86 -7.42
CA PRO A 584 19.08 34.17 -8.15
C PRO A 584 20.30 33.35 -7.71
N VAL A 585 20.36 33.02 -6.41
CA VAL A 585 21.43 32.20 -5.81
C VAL A 585 21.55 30.80 -6.43
N LEU A 586 20.47 30.25 -6.98
CA LEU A 586 20.49 28.95 -7.66
C LEU A 586 21.11 29.06 -9.06
N GLY A 587 20.96 30.21 -9.72
CA GLY A 587 21.54 30.47 -11.05
C GLY A 587 23.07 30.47 -11.05
N GLU A 588 23.67 30.91 -9.93
CA GLU A 588 25.12 30.91 -9.74
C GLU A 588 25.69 29.51 -9.47
N ARG A 589 24.83 28.52 -9.16
CA ARG A 589 25.21 27.18 -8.67
C ARG A 589 24.64 26.05 -9.51
N LEU A 590 24.29 26.31 -10.77
CA LEU A 590 23.61 25.33 -11.64
C LEU A 590 24.36 24.00 -11.79
N GLU A 591 25.69 24.06 -11.83
CA GLU A 591 26.57 22.89 -12.00
C GLU A 591 26.98 22.24 -10.67
N GLU A 592 26.63 22.84 -9.53
CA GLU A 592 26.95 22.28 -8.23
C GLU A 592 25.98 21.16 -7.85
N PRO A 593 26.45 20.03 -7.29
CA PRO A 593 25.60 19.05 -6.64
C PRO A 593 24.72 19.70 -5.56
N ALA A 594 23.44 19.33 -5.49
CA ALA A 594 22.51 19.87 -4.50
C ALA A 594 22.96 19.60 -3.06
N ALA A 595 23.71 18.52 -2.81
CA ALA A 595 24.33 18.22 -1.52
C ALA A 595 25.26 19.33 -0.99
N ASN A 596 25.89 20.11 -1.88
CA ASN A 596 26.82 21.18 -1.51
C ASN A 596 26.12 22.50 -1.16
N LEU A 597 24.80 22.58 -1.40
CA LEU A 597 24.00 23.74 -1.06
C LEU A 597 23.76 23.78 0.46
N SER A 598 23.69 25.00 1.02
CA SER A 598 23.17 25.19 2.38
C SER A 598 21.71 24.74 2.47
N GLY A 599 21.23 24.35 3.66
CA GLY A 599 19.84 23.91 3.85
C GLY A 599 18.81 24.91 3.32
N GLY A 600 19.08 26.21 3.48
CA GLY A 600 18.23 27.27 2.90
C GLY A 600 18.19 27.28 1.37
N GLN A 601 19.34 27.10 0.73
CA GLN A 601 19.43 26.99 -0.72
C GLN A 601 18.79 25.69 -1.24
N GLN A 602 18.89 24.58 -0.50
CA GLN A 602 18.18 23.34 -0.83
C GLN A 602 16.66 23.55 -0.76
N GLN A 603 16.17 24.28 0.25
CA GLN A 603 14.75 24.61 0.35
C GLN A 603 14.28 25.51 -0.81
N MET A 604 15.08 26.51 -1.20
CA MET A 604 14.82 27.35 -2.37
C MET A 604 14.73 26.50 -3.65
N LEU A 605 15.63 25.53 -3.82
CA LEU A 605 15.61 24.60 -4.95
C LEU A 605 14.36 23.71 -4.93
N ALA A 606 13.96 23.19 -3.77
CA ALA A 606 12.74 22.38 -3.62
C ALA A 606 11.47 23.16 -4.01
N ILE A 607 11.33 24.40 -3.52
CA ILE A 607 10.22 25.29 -3.89
C ILE A 607 10.28 25.64 -5.39
N GLY A 608 11.47 25.92 -5.91
CA GLY A 608 11.69 26.18 -7.34
C GLY A 608 11.25 25.02 -8.22
N MET A 609 11.58 23.78 -7.85
CA MET A 609 11.16 22.57 -8.54
C MET A 609 9.64 22.40 -8.54
N ALA A 610 8.97 22.64 -7.40
CA ALA A 610 7.51 22.59 -7.35
C ALA A 610 6.88 23.66 -8.26
N PHE A 611 7.45 24.86 -8.30
CA PHE A 611 6.95 25.97 -9.12
C PHE A 611 7.06 25.72 -10.63
N LEU A 612 8.04 24.94 -11.10
CA LEU A 612 8.16 24.56 -12.52
C LEU A 612 6.89 23.87 -13.05
N SER A 613 6.17 23.19 -12.18
CA SER A 613 4.94 22.48 -12.50
C SER A 613 3.69 23.38 -12.52
N ARG A 614 3.84 24.70 -12.28
CA ARG A 614 2.75 25.68 -12.23
C ARG A 614 1.58 25.21 -11.36
N PRO A 615 1.83 25.00 -10.05
CA PRO A 615 0.83 24.44 -9.15
C PRO A 615 -0.40 25.34 -9.06
N LYS A 616 -1.58 24.72 -8.98
CA LYS A 616 -2.83 25.37 -8.56
C LYS A 616 -2.94 25.36 -7.03
N LEU A 617 -2.44 24.30 -6.40
CA LEU A 617 -2.29 24.17 -4.96
C LEU A 617 -0.86 23.73 -4.62
N LEU A 618 -0.16 24.56 -3.86
CA LEU A 618 1.17 24.27 -3.33
C LEU A 618 1.05 23.96 -1.84
N MET A 619 1.35 22.73 -1.47
CA MET A 619 1.42 22.29 -0.08
C MET A 619 2.89 22.30 0.38
N ILE A 620 3.21 23.05 1.42
CA ILE A 620 4.57 23.15 1.96
C ILE A 620 4.58 22.52 3.34
N ASP A 621 5.29 21.40 3.49
CA ASP A 621 5.45 20.69 4.75
C ASP A 621 6.67 21.25 5.51
N GLU A 622 6.44 22.05 6.55
CA GLU A 622 7.47 22.63 7.42
C GLU A 622 8.51 23.49 6.68
N LEU A 623 8.12 24.70 6.29
CA LEU A 623 8.98 25.63 5.54
C LEU A 623 10.27 26.00 6.30
N THR A 624 10.21 26.06 7.63
CA THR A 624 11.28 26.61 8.46
C THR A 624 12.17 25.60 9.17
N LEU A 625 11.89 24.31 9.04
CA LEU A 625 12.61 23.27 9.74
C LEU A 625 14.12 23.31 9.44
N GLY A 626 14.94 23.48 10.48
CA GLY A 626 16.41 23.45 10.36
C GLY A 626 17.03 24.65 9.63
N LEU A 627 16.28 25.72 9.36
CA LEU A 627 16.76 26.92 8.67
C LEU A 627 17.17 28.03 9.64
N ALA A 628 18.18 28.82 9.25
CA ALA A 628 18.54 30.04 9.97
C ALA A 628 17.45 31.11 9.81
N PRO A 629 17.18 31.96 10.83
CA PRO A 629 16.11 32.98 10.77
C PRO A 629 16.16 33.89 9.54
N VAL A 630 17.37 34.31 9.14
CA VAL A 630 17.58 35.16 7.96
C VAL A 630 17.11 34.48 6.67
N VAL A 631 17.24 33.15 6.57
CA VAL A 631 16.76 32.39 5.41
C VAL A 631 15.24 32.34 5.41
N VAL A 632 14.62 32.17 6.58
CA VAL A 632 13.15 32.20 6.72
C VAL A 632 12.61 33.55 6.25
N GLU A 633 13.20 34.65 6.71
CA GLU A 633 12.82 36.02 6.29
C GLU A 633 12.93 36.24 4.77
N GLN A 634 13.84 35.53 4.09
CA GLN A 634 13.97 35.57 2.63
C GLN A 634 12.92 34.71 1.91
N LEU A 635 12.45 33.62 2.52
CA LEU A 635 11.49 32.70 1.91
C LEU A 635 10.03 33.17 2.03
N LEU A 636 9.64 33.82 3.13
CA LEU A 636 8.25 34.28 3.32
C LEU A 636 7.75 35.21 2.20
N PRO A 637 8.52 36.22 1.73
CA PRO A 637 8.10 37.07 0.60
C PRO A 637 7.94 36.28 -0.70
N VAL A 638 8.72 35.21 -0.90
CA VAL A 638 8.61 34.36 -2.09
C VAL A 638 7.28 33.62 -2.11
N VAL A 639 6.89 33.04 -0.98
CA VAL A 639 5.60 32.35 -0.84
C VAL A 639 4.44 33.31 -1.08
N HIS A 640 4.51 34.55 -0.57
CA HIS A 640 3.55 35.60 -0.88
C HIS A 640 3.46 35.92 -2.38
N ARG A 641 4.60 36.03 -3.07
CA ARG A 641 4.62 36.26 -4.53
C ARG A 641 4.01 35.10 -5.31
N ILE A 642 4.23 33.86 -4.88
CA ILE A 642 3.63 32.67 -5.47
C ILE A 642 2.10 32.72 -5.30
N ALA A 643 1.62 33.04 -4.11
CA ALA A 643 0.18 33.19 -3.86
C ALA A 643 -0.44 34.33 -4.68
N ALA A 644 0.21 35.50 -4.71
CA ALA A 644 -0.22 36.65 -5.50
C ALA A 644 -0.26 36.40 -7.02
N ALA A 645 0.46 35.37 -7.51
CA ALA A 645 0.40 34.91 -8.89
C ALA A 645 -0.81 33.98 -9.18
N GLY A 646 -1.67 33.74 -8.18
CA GLY A 646 -2.89 32.92 -8.29
C GLY A 646 -2.73 31.48 -7.81
N THR A 647 -1.62 31.12 -7.18
CA THR A 647 -1.43 29.78 -6.58
C THR A 647 -2.07 29.74 -5.19
N THR A 648 -2.88 28.71 -4.91
CA THR A 648 -3.37 28.48 -3.54
C THR A 648 -2.25 27.83 -2.71
N VAL A 649 -2.02 28.28 -1.47
CA VAL A 649 -0.93 27.77 -0.63
C VAL A 649 -1.47 27.19 0.66
N LEU A 650 -1.15 25.92 0.92
CA LEU A 650 -1.34 25.28 2.22
C LEU A 650 0.02 25.14 2.90
N LEU A 651 0.26 25.96 3.91
CA LEU A 651 1.52 25.99 4.65
C LEU A 651 1.38 25.23 5.96
N VAL A 652 2.08 24.11 6.10
CA VAL A 652 2.21 23.40 7.37
C VAL A 652 3.36 24.01 8.16
N GLU A 653 3.08 24.44 9.37
CA GLU A 653 4.08 25.07 10.24
C GLU A 653 3.92 24.64 11.70
N GLN A 654 5.01 24.74 12.45
CA GLN A 654 5.00 24.58 13.90
C GLN A 654 4.98 25.95 14.59
N SER A 655 5.53 26.97 13.93
CA SER A 655 5.62 28.31 14.49
C SER A 655 4.33 29.11 14.27
N VAL A 656 3.63 29.40 15.37
CA VAL A 656 2.44 30.29 15.35
C VAL A 656 2.80 31.68 14.82
N ASN A 657 3.99 32.20 15.16
CA ASN A 657 4.44 33.52 14.71
C ASN A 657 4.57 33.59 13.18
N ILE A 658 5.03 32.51 12.55
CA ILE A 658 5.17 32.44 11.10
C ILE A 658 3.80 32.36 10.44
N ALA A 659 2.90 31.52 10.97
CA ALA A 659 1.53 31.46 10.49
C ALA A 659 0.83 32.83 10.59
N LEU A 660 0.97 33.55 11.71
CA LEU A 660 0.43 34.91 11.89
C LEU A 660 0.99 35.93 10.90
N THR A 661 2.22 35.72 10.43
CA THR A 661 2.89 36.61 9.48
C THR A 661 2.43 36.38 8.05
N ILE A 662 2.03 35.15 7.70
CA ILE A 662 1.86 34.74 6.29
C ILE A 662 0.44 34.31 5.91
N ALA A 663 -0.39 33.86 6.85
CA ALA A 663 -1.70 33.28 6.56
C ALA A 663 -2.80 34.02 7.29
N GLU A 664 -3.88 34.36 6.58
CA GLU A 664 -5.06 35.01 7.16
C GLU A 664 -5.93 34.04 7.96
N ARG A 665 -5.98 32.78 7.51
CA ARG A 665 -6.71 31.68 8.16
C ARG A 665 -5.77 30.56 8.54
N ALA A 666 -6.10 29.91 9.66
CA ALA A 666 -5.37 28.78 10.17
C ALA A 666 -6.29 27.67 10.66
N PHE A 667 -5.78 26.45 10.51
CA PHE A 667 -6.31 25.24 11.12
C PHE A 667 -5.31 24.76 12.17
N PHE A 668 -5.81 24.32 13.33
CA PHE A 668 -4.98 23.67 14.35
C PHE A 668 -5.39 22.21 14.48
N MET A 669 -4.41 21.32 14.33
CA MET A 669 -4.59 19.88 14.42
C MET A 669 -3.90 19.32 15.68
N GLU A 670 -4.61 18.47 16.41
CA GLU A 670 -4.09 17.72 17.55
C GLU A 670 -4.59 16.28 17.46
N LYS A 671 -3.66 15.30 17.57
CA LYS A 671 -3.98 13.85 17.56
C LYS A 671 -4.89 13.41 16.40
N GLY A 672 -4.66 13.97 15.22
CA GLY A 672 -5.39 13.59 14.01
C GLY A 672 -6.74 14.28 13.81
N GLU A 673 -7.11 15.23 14.68
CA GLU A 673 -8.37 15.98 14.60
C GLU A 673 -8.12 17.49 14.48
N ILE A 674 -8.99 18.19 13.75
CA ILE A 674 -8.99 19.66 13.71
C ILE A 674 -9.69 20.18 14.97
N LYS A 675 -8.95 20.88 15.83
CA LYS A 675 -9.48 21.49 17.08
C LYS A 675 -9.87 22.95 16.92
N PHE A 676 -9.27 23.64 15.94
CA PHE A 676 -9.58 25.04 15.65
C PHE A 676 -9.55 25.30 14.15
N HIS A 677 -10.46 26.15 13.69
CA HIS A 677 -10.46 26.75 12.37
C HIS A 677 -10.90 28.22 12.48
N GLY A 678 -10.24 29.12 11.75
CA GLY A 678 -10.65 30.52 11.71
C GLY A 678 -9.51 31.47 11.36
N PRO A 679 -9.71 32.78 11.53
CA PRO A 679 -8.67 33.78 11.37
C PRO A 679 -7.48 33.47 12.26
N THR A 680 -6.26 33.51 11.72
CA THR A 680 -5.03 33.17 12.45
C THR A 680 -4.84 34.04 13.68
N ALA A 681 -5.27 35.31 13.64
CA ALA A 681 -5.21 36.24 14.77
C ALA A 681 -5.97 35.73 16.02
N ARG A 682 -7.05 34.95 15.86
CA ARG A 682 -7.82 34.38 16.98
C ARG A 682 -7.04 33.31 17.75
N LEU A 683 -6.00 32.72 17.17
CA LEU A 683 -5.15 31.77 17.90
C LEU A 683 -4.46 32.42 19.11
N LEU A 684 -4.19 33.73 19.07
CA LEU A 684 -3.60 34.47 20.19
C LEU A 684 -4.55 34.56 21.40
N GLU A 685 -5.85 34.35 21.18
CA GLU A 685 -6.91 34.42 22.19
C GLU A 685 -7.25 33.06 22.79
N GLU A 686 -6.61 31.98 22.34
CA GLU A 686 -6.87 30.58 22.74
C GLU A 686 -5.69 30.02 23.57
N PRO A 687 -5.69 30.20 24.91
CA PRO A 687 -4.51 29.95 25.74
C PRO A 687 -4.14 28.46 25.78
N GLU A 688 -5.12 27.56 25.68
CA GLU A 688 -4.91 26.10 25.73
C GLU A 688 -4.22 25.59 24.46
N ILE A 689 -4.61 26.10 23.29
CA ILE A 689 -3.99 25.79 22.00
C ILE A 689 -2.56 26.30 21.97
N LEU A 690 -2.34 27.57 22.34
CA LEU A 690 -0.99 28.13 22.44
C LEU A 690 -0.14 27.34 23.43
N ARG A 691 -0.69 26.96 24.59
CA ARG A 691 0.02 26.13 25.58
C ARG A 691 0.51 24.83 24.97
N SER A 692 -0.34 24.13 24.21
CA SER A 692 0.05 22.85 23.59
C SER A 692 1.20 23.00 22.59
N VAL A 693 1.25 24.11 21.84
CA VAL A 693 2.33 24.39 20.88
C VAL A 693 3.61 24.87 21.58
N PHE A 694 3.49 25.70 22.62
CA PHE A 694 4.64 26.28 23.34
C PHE A 694 5.24 25.36 24.41
N LEU A 695 4.44 24.52 25.10
CA LEU A 695 4.93 23.63 26.15
C LEU A 695 5.64 22.40 25.60
N GLU A 696 5.15 21.77 24.53
CA GLU A 696 5.88 20.64 23.92
C GLU A 696 7.11 21.10 23.11
N GLY A 697 7.07 22.33 22.57
CA GLY A 697 8.27 23.00 22.03
C GLY A 697 9.32 23.31 23.11
N ALA A 698 8.90 23.46 24.38
CA ALA A 698 9.78 23.62 25.53
C ALA A 698 10.18 22.27 26.18
N ASP A 699 9.34 21.24 26.12
CA ASP A 699 9.65 19.90 26.66
C ASP A 699 10.72 19.19 25.83
N ALA A 700 10.85 19.49 24.53
CA ALA A 700 12.03 19.08 23.75
C ALA A 700 13.35 19.71 24.24
N ALA A 701 13.28 20.84 24.98
CA ALA A 701 14.42 21.51 25.58
C ALA A 701 14.62 21.18 27.08
N VAL A 702 13.58 20.71 27.79
CA VAL A 702 13.58 20.49 29.25
C VAL A 702 13.58 19.00 29.65
N ALA A 703 13.01 18.10 28.83
CA ALA A 703 12.95 16.65 29.13
C ALA A 703 14.33 15.96 29.13
N GLY A 704 15.37 16.58 28.58
CA GLY A 704 16.75 16.07 28.64
C GLY A 704 17.48 16.29 29.97
N THR A 705 16.84 16.89 30.99
CA THR A 705 17.55 17.31 32.22
C THR A 705 16.95 16.83 33.55
N ALA A 706 15.79 16.16 33.57
CA ALA A 706 15.10 15.83 34.83
C ALA A 706 15.15 14.35 35.26
N GLU A 707 15.65 13.42 34.44
CA GLU A 707 15.54 11.97 34.71
C GLU A 707 16.86 11.26 35.10
N VAL A 708 17.86 11.99 35.62
CA VAL A 708 19.12 11.40 36.11
C VAL A 708 19.32 11.57 37.64
N ALA A 709 18.40 12.22 38.35
CA ALA A 709 18.61 12.59 39.75
C ALA A 709 17.77 11.83 40.81
N ALA A 710 17.02 10.78 40.45
CA ALA A 710 16.15 10.10 41.41
C ALA A 710 16.07 8.58 41.25
N ALA A 711 17.21 7.88 41.38
CA ALA A 711 17.20 6.45 41.71
C ALA A 711 18.53 6.04 42.38
N GLY A 712 18.69 6.44 43.64
CA GLY A 712 19.81 6.01 44.47
C GLY A 712 19.39 5.92 45.94
N VAL A 713 19.41 4.69 46.47
CA VAL A 713 19.42 4.31 47.89
C VAL A 713 18.06 4.16 48.60
N ALA A 714 17.64 2.90 48.81
CA ALA A 714 17.23 2.39 50.13
C ALA A 714 17.03 0.85 50.13
N THR A 715 17.99 0.15 50.76
CA THR A 715 17.86 -0.98 51.72
C THR A 715 16.76 -2.04 51.56
N GLY A 716 17.18 -3.32 51.51
CA GLY A 716 16.31 -4.49 51.52
C GLY A 716 15.77 -4.92 52.89
N VAL A 717 14.86 -5.90 52.87
CA VAL A 717 14.57 -6.94 53.87
C VAL A 717 13.70 -8.01 53.17
N GLY A 718 14.02 -9.29 53.39
CA GLY A 718 13.45 -10.45 52.69
C GLY A 718 12.05 -10.91 53.09
N GLY A 719 11.68 -12.07 52.55
CA GLY A 719 10.46 -12.80 52.91
C GLY A 719 10.13 -13.92 51.92
N ASP A 720 10.28 -15.15 52.40
CA ASP A 720 9.96 -16.46 51.82
C ASP A 720 8.65 -16.60 51.02
N GLY A 721 8.57 -17.66 50.20
CA GLY A 721 7.32 -18.42 50.15
C GLY A 721 6.92 -19.11 48.84
N THR A 722 7.52 -20.27 48.57
CA THR A 722 6.84 -21.53 48.20
C THR A 722 5.99 -21.67 46.91
N GLY A 723 6.44 -22.62 46.07
CA GLY A 723 5.64 -23.69 45.46
C GLY A 723 5.08 -23.39 44.07
N GLY A 724 5.24 -24.22 43.03
CA GLY A 724 5.81 -25.55 42.90
C GLY A 724 5.20 -26.22 41.65
N ASN A 725 6.08 -26.81 40.82
CA ASN A 725 5.93 -27.96 39.88
C ASN A 725 4.70 -28.04 38.97
N GLY A 726 4.76 -28.36 37.68
CA GLY A 726 5.66 -29.14 36.80
C GLY A 726 4.81 -29.43 35.53
N HIS A 727 5.25 -29.98 34.39
CA HIS A 727 6.43 -30.67 33.91
C HIS A 727 6.44 -30.49 32.37
N VAL A 728 7.61 -30.33 31.78
CA VAL A 728 7.88 -30.63 30.37
C VAL A 728 8.84 -31.82 30.36
N GLN A 729 8.53 -32.83 29.55
CA GLN A 729 9.35 -34.02 29.36
C GLN A 729 10.45 -33.78 28.34
N ASP A 730 11.63 -34.28 28.72
CA ASP A 730 12.91 -34.35 28.02
C ASP A 730 12.90 -35.04 26.64
N ALA A 731 13.78 -34.55 25.78
CA ALA A 731 14.87 -35.30 25.12
C ALA A 731 15.78 -34.26 24.43
N GLY A 732 17.02 -33.95 24.81
CA GLY A 732 18.21 -34.79 25.02
C GLY A 732 19.04 -34.80 23.71
N THR A 733 20.34 -34.51 23.61
CA THR A 733 21.43 -34.14 24.55
C THR A 733 22.69 -33.81 23.70
N GLY A 734 23.56 -32.94 24.23
CA GLY A 734 25.02 -32.91 23.97
C GLY A 734 25.54 -31.59 23.40
N GLY A 735 26.37 -30.78 24.06
CA GLY A 735 27.08 -30.88 25.33
C GLY A 735 28.44 -30.21 25.20
N ALA A 736 28.73 -29.19 26.02
CA ALA A 736 30.09 -28.83 26.46
C ALA A 736 29.97 -27.82 27.62
N ALA A 737 30.29 -28.31 28.82
CA ALA A 737 30.25 -27.59 30.08
C ALA A 737 31.45 -26.64 30.24
N ALA A 738 31.18 -25.48 30.83
CA ALA A 738 32.19 -24.58 31.36
C ALA A 738 32.85 -25.20 32.61
N VAL A 739 34.18 -25.28 32.59
CA VAL A 739 35.00 -25.55 33.78
C VAL A 739 35.60 -24.22 34.21
N ALA A 740 35.11 -23.69 35.33
CA ALA A 740 35.76 -22.60 36.04
C ALA A 740 37.02 -23.18 36.72
N ALA A 741 38.19 -22.74 36.28
CA ALA A 741 39.46 -22.96 36.96
C ALA A 741 39.97 -21.63 37.51
N THR A 742 40.16 -21.59 38.83
CA THR A 742 40.89 -20.56 39.57
C THR A 742 42.35 -20.51 39.08
N ALA A 743 42.82 -19.35 38.63
CA ALA A 743 44.23 -19.08 38.34
C ALA A 743 44.67 -17.80 39.07
N GLU A 744 45.83 -17.88 39.72
CA GLU A 744 46.57 -16.80 40.38
C GLU A 744 46.98 -15.68 39.39
N PRO A 745 47.33 -14.46 39.86
CA PRO A 745 47.60 -13.34 38.96
C PRO A 745 48.91 -13.57 38.19
N GLU A 746 48.80 -13.87 36.90
CA GLU A 746 49.92 -13.91 35.96
C GLU A 746 50.33 -12.50 35.50
N ASP A 747 51.64 -12.36 35.27
CA ASP A 747 52.37 -11.21 34.77
C ASP A 747 51.67 -10.54 33.55
N PRO A 748 51.34 -9.23 33.59
CA PRO A 748 50.67 -8.51 32.50
C PRO A 748 51.43 -8.50 31.17
N SER A 749 52.72 -8.86 31.16
CA SER A 749 53.58 -8.83 29.98
C SER A 749 53.44 -10.04 29.03
N ALA A 750 52.60 -11.04 29.37
CA ALA A 750 52.47 -12.29 28.60
C ALA A 750 51.15 -12.46 27.81
N GLN A 751 50.29 -11.45 27.72
CA GLN A 751 49.05 -11.54 26.93
C GLN A 751 49.30 -11.24 25.44
N THR A 752 48.83 -12.11 24.55
CA THR A 752 48.88 -11.89 23.10
C THR A 752 48.17 -10.58 22.74
N PRO A 753 48.83 -9.64 22.05
CA PRO A 753 48.24 -8.34 21.72
C PRO A 753 47.05 -8.49 20.77
N ALA A 754 46.00 -7.70 20.96
CA ALA A 754 44.85 -7.65 20.07
C ALA A 754 45.25 -7.23 18.65
N LEU A 755 46.18 -6.27 18.52
CA LEU A 755 46.81 -5.88 17.26
C LEU A 755 48.32 -5.86 17.41
N ARG A 756 49.04 -6.35 16.40
CA ARG A 756 50.48 -6.12 16.24
C ARG A 756 50.82 -5.85 14.78
N THR A 757 51.42 -4.71 14.50
CA THR A 757 51.99 -4.37 13.20
C THR A 757 53.51 -4.40 13.28
N ILE A 758 54.16 -4.85 12.21
CA ILE A 758 55.62 -4.94 12.10
C ILE A 758 56.04 -4.27 10.80
N ASP A 759 56.81 -3.19 10.91
CA ASP A 759 57.50 -2.47 9.84
C ASP A 759 56.59 -2.18 8.64
N LEU A 760 55.38 -1.66 8.90
CA LEU A 760 54.43 -1.33 7.85
C LEU A 760 54.91 -0.13 7.06
N SER A 761 54.96 -0.29 5.73
CA SER A 761 55.32 0.81 4.83
C SER A 761 54.38 0.86 3.64
N ARG A 762 54.04 2.09 3.22
CA ARG A 762 53.21 2.36 2.06
C ARG A 762 53.61 3.65 1.36
N ARG A 763 53.79 3.56 0.05
CA ARG A 763 54.12 4.67 -0.84
C ARG A 763 52.97 4.97 -1.81
N PHE A 764 52.73 6.25 -2.03
CA PHE A 764 51.86 6.76 -3.08
C PHE A 764 52.67 7.70 -3.97
N GLY A 765 53.04 7.22 -5.16
CA GLY A 765 53.96 7.94 -6.04
C GLY A 765 55.30 8.21 -5.34
N GLY A 766 55.68 9.48 -5.20
CA GLY A 766 56.91 9.92 -4.54
C GLY A 766 56.82 10.09 -3.01
N ILE A 767 55.63 9.96 -2.42
CA ILE A 767 55.39 10.21 -1.00
C ILE A 767 55.36 8.87 -0.25
N ARG A 768 56.15 8.74 0.82
CA ARG A 768 56.00 7.66 1.80
C ARG A 768 54.95 8.09 2.81
N ALA A 769 53.75 7.53 2.72
CA ALA A 769 52.64 7.90 3.59
C ALA A 769 52.69 7.17 4.94
N VAL A 770 53.30 5.97 4.96
CA VAL A 770 53.64 5.20 6.16
C VAL A 770 55.02 4.58 5.90
N ASP A 771 55.95 4.66 6.84
CA ASP A 771 57.32 4.18 6.65
C ASP A 771 57.84 3.50 7.93
N ASP A 772 57.92 2.17 7.87
CA ASP A 772 58.39 1.25 8.90
C ASP A 772 57.66 1.39 10.25
N VAL A 773 56.33 1.54 10.21
CA VAL A 773 55.49 1.74 11.40
C VAL A 773 55.13 0.41 12.08
N SER A 774 55.56 0.28 13.33
CA SER A 774 55.24 -0.84 14.23
C SER A 774 54.44 -0.34 15.43
N ILE A 775 53.20 -0.82 15.58
CA ILE A 775 52.33 -0.52 16.72
C ILE A 775 51.76 -1.82 17.28
N THR A 776 51.59 -1.86 18.60
CA THR A 776 50.87 -2.91 19.32
C THR A 776 49.66 -2.33 20.01
N VAL A 777 48.60 -3.12 20.17
CA VAL A 777 47.43 -2.79 20.99
C VAL A 777 47.14 -4.02 21.85
N ALA A 778 47.20 -3.88 23.17
CA ALA A 778 46.90 -4.93 24.11
C ALA A 778 45.39 -5.21 24.19
N PRO A 779 44.97 -6.40 24.66
CA PRO A 779 43.56 -6.68 24.91
C PRO A 779 42.97 -5.64 25.88
N ARG A 780 41.76 -5.14 25.58
CA ARG A 780 41.07 -4.12 26.39
C ARG A 780 41.85 -2.83 26.59
N GLU A 781 42.78 -2.49 25.70
CA GLU A 781 43.50 -1.19 25.68
C GLU A 781 42.83 -0.24 24.66
N ILE A 782 42.76 1.05 25.00
CA ILE A 782 42.44 2.12 24.05
C ILE A 782 43.75 2.84 23.68
N VAL A 783 44.17 2.70 22.43
CA VAL A 783 45.34 3.39 21.89
C VAL A 783 44.88 4.56 21.01
N GLY A 784 45.21 5.77 21.43
CA GLY A 784 44.95 6.98 20.66
C GLY A 784 46.09 7.30 19.70
N ILE A 785 45.76 7.62 18.44
CA ILE A 785 46.74 7.96 17.40
C ILE A 785 46.57 9.43 17.04
N ILE A 786 47.61 10.20 17.28
CA ILE A 786 47.63 11.65 17.05
C ILE A 786 48.73 12.01 16.05
N GLY A 787 48.59 13.16 15.40
CA GLY A 787 49.59 13.72 14.48
C GLY A 787 48.99 14.82 13.61
N PRO A 788 49.80 15.69 12.99
CA PRO A 788 49.30 16.72 12.08
C PRO A 788 48.60 16.13 10.84
N ASN A 789 47.91 16.97 10.08
CA ASN A 789 47.30 16.56 8.82
C ASN A 789 48.39 16.13 7.83
N GLY A 790 48.24 14.94 7.25
CA GLY A 790 49.26 14.34 6.38
C GLY A 790 50.30 13.47 7.09
N ALA A 791 50.21 13.26 8.40
CA ALA A 791 51.12 12.39 9.16
C ALA A 791 51.02 10.89 8.86
N GLY A 792 50.02 10.45 8.07
CA GLY A 792 49.83 9.03 7.71
C GLY A 792 48.81 8.26 8.55
N LYS A 793 48.08 8.91 9.47
CA LYS A 793 47.12 8.27 10.39
C LYS A 793 46.03 7.44 9.70
N THR A 794 45.23 8.06 8.83
CA THR A 794 44.17 7.38 8.06
C THR A 794 44.74 6.30 7.14
N THR A 795 45.91 6.56 6.53
CA THR A 795 46.60 5.58 5.69
C THR A 795 47.00 4.33 6.48
N LEU A 796 47.50 4.50 7.71
CA LEU A 796 47.81 3.38 8.60
C LEU A 796 46.56 2.54 8.90
N PHE A 797 45.42 3.18 9.21
CA PHE A 797 44.15 2.49 9.43
C PHE A 797 43.63 1.79 8.17
N ASP A 798 43.80 2.37 6.99
CA ASP A 798 43.45 1.73 5.71
C ASP A 798 44.29 0.48 5.44
N ILE A 799 45.56 0.48 5.83
CA ILE A 799 46.45 -0.69 5.72
C ILE A 799 46.01 -1.78 6.70
N ILE A 800 45.73 -1.43 7.96
CA ILE A 800 45.30 -2.37 9.00
C ILE A 800 43.93 -2.98 8.69
N SER A 801 43.01 -2.21 8.12
CA SER A 801 41.67 -2.67 7.75
C SER A 801 41.59 -3.33 6.35
N GLY A 802 42.66 -3.26 5.56
CA GLY A 802 42.78 -3.93 4.27
C GLY A 802 42.17 -3.19 3.09
N PHE A 803 41.82 -1.90 3.24
CA PHE A 803 41.40 -1.03 2.14
C PHE A 803 42.58 -0.55 1.29
N THR A 804 43.77 -0.48 1.91
CA THR A 804 45.04 -0.24 1.23
C THR A 804 45.98 -1.43 1.49
N ARG A 805 46.74 -1.86 0.48
CA ARG A 805 47.79 -2.89 0.67
C ARG A 805 49.08 -2.24 1.16
N ALA A 806 49.74 -2.86 2.12
CA ALA A 806 51.11 -2.50 2.50
C ALA A 806 52.10 -2.92 1.39
N ASP A 807 53.17 -2.14 1.21
CA ASP A 807 54.28 -2.51 0.32
C ASP A 807 55.24 -3.48 1.03
N THR A 808 55.47 -3.27 2.32
CA THR A 808 56.26 -4.12 3.22
C THR A 808 55.63 -4.19 4.61
N GLY A 809 56.08 -5.14 5.43
CA GLY A 809 55.59 -5.34 6.79
C GLY A 809 54.51 -6.41 6.93
N ARG A 810 54.08 -6.66 8.17
CA ARG A 810 53.07 -7.67 8.51
C ARG A 810 52.09 -7.17 9.56
N ILE A 811 50.87 -7.69 9.50
CA ILE A 811 49.78 -7.34 10.43
C ILE A 811 49.26 -8.61 11.07
N PHE A 812 49.24 -8.63 12.39
CA PHE A 812 48.67 -9.71 13.21
C PHE A 812 47.48 -9.17 14.00
N LEU A 813 46.38 -9.90 13.98
CA LEU A 813 45.23 -9.69 14.85
C LEU A 813 45.15 -10.89 15.80
N ALA A 814 45.39 -10.66 17.09
CA ALA A 814 45.79 -11.71 18.03
C ALA A 814 46.95 -12.55 17.47
N GLU A 815 46.77 -13.87 17.33
CA GLU A 815 47.79 -14.77 16.78
C GLU A 815 47.74 -14.90 15.25
N LYS A 816 46.71 -14.37 14.60
CA LYS A 816 46.44 -14.58 13.18
C LYS A 816 47.10 -13.50 12.32
N GLU A 817 47.95 -13.89 11.38
CA GLU A 817 48.45 -12.97 10.35
C GLU A 817 47.32 -12.62 9.36
N ILE A 818 47.03 -11.33 9.20
CA ILE A 818 45.94 -10.81 8.35
C ILE A 818 46.43 -9.94 7.18
N THR A 819 47.74 -9.78 7.01
CA THR A 819 48.39 -8.89 6.01
C THR A 819 47.79 -9.00 4.59
N GLY A 820 47.56 -10.22 4.11
CA GLY A 820 47.04 -10.48 2.76
C GLY A 820 45.52 -10.57 2.65
N LEU A 821 44.79 -10.53 3.77
CA LEU A 821 43.34 -10.74 3.76
C LEU A 821 42.59 -9.49 3.28
N PRO A 822 41.51 -9.64 2.48
CA PRO A 822 40.60 -8.55 2.15
C PRO A 822 39.77 -8.11 3.38
N PRO A 823 39.17 -6.91 3.37
CA PRO A 823 38.48 -6.33 4.53
C PRO A 823 37.43 -7.24 5.18
N HIS A 824 36.59 -7.93 4.38
CA HIS A 824 35.55 -8.81 4.91
C HIS A 824 36.10 -10.03 5.69
N LEU A 825 37.25 -10.57 5.28
CA LEU A 825 37.90 -11.66 6.02
C LEU A 825 38.62 -11.16 7.28
N ARG A 826 39.05 -9.89 7.30
CA ARG A 826 39.55 -9.24 8.52
C ARG A 826 38.41 -8.99 9.51
N ALA A 827 37.25 -8.56 9.03
CA ALA A 827 36.05 -8.41 9.85
C ALA A 827 35.57 -9.74 10.45
N GLN A 828 35.59 -10.83 9.67
CA GLN A 828 35.34 -12.17 10.19
C GLN A 828 36.40 -12.63 11.20
N ALA A 829 37.66 -12.18 11.07
CA ALA A 829 38.71 -12.46 12.03
C ALA A 829 38.60 -11.64 13.33
N GLY A 830 37.64 -10.70 13.43
CA GLY A 830 37.40 -9.91 14.63
C GLY A 830 37.84 -8.44 14.54
N LEU A 831 38.05 -7.89 13.34
CA LEU A 831 38.36 -6.47 13.15
C LEU A 831 37.11 -5.63 12.83
N GLY A 832 36.73 -4.71 13.71
CA GLY A 832 35.71 -3.70 13.44
C GLY A 832 36.33 -2.39 12.95
N ARG A 833 35.68 -1.72 11.98
CA ARG A 833 36.07 -0.37 11.56
C ARG A 833 34.84 0.53 11.40
N SER A 834 34.88 1.71 12.01
CA SER A 834 34.02 2.84 11.66
C SER A 834 34.80 3.86 10.82
N PHE A 835 34.14 4.50 9.86
CA PHE A 835 34.71 5.50 8.96
C PHE A 835 34.28 6.90 9.36
N GLN A 836 34.90 7.98 8.89
CA GLN A 836 34.51 9.35 9.24
C GLN A 836 32.99 9.63 9.04
N ASP A 837 32.42 9.25 7.89
CA ASP A 837 30.96 9.30 7.67
C ASP A 837 30.29 7.96 7.99
N ALA A 838 29.17 7.99 8.73
CA ALA A 838 28.34 6.81 8.98
C ALA A 838 27.66 6.34 7.67
N ARG A 839 28.16 5.26 7.07
CA ARG A 839 27.68 4.71 5.79
C ARG A 839 26.52 3.73 5.98
N LEU A 840 25.47 4.19 6.67
CA LEU A 840 24.26 3.38 6.92
C LEU A 840 23.20 3.60 5.84
N PHE A 841 22.30 2.62 5.66
CA PHE A 841 21.19 2.71 4.72
C PHE A 841 20.11 3.66 5.27
N PRO A 842 19.88 4.85 4.69
CA PRO A 842 19.02 5.87 5.30
C PRO A 842 17.53 5.47 5.42
N ALA A 843 17.12 4.48 4.62
CA ALA A 843 15.75 3.97 4.55
C ALA A 843 15.46 2.84 5.54
N MET A 844 16.46 2.32 6.24
CA MET A 844 16.26 1.32 7.31
C MET A 844 15.97 2.02 8.63
N THR A 845 15.21 1.36 9.50
CA THR A 845 15.09 1.72 10.91
C THR A 845 16.36 1.35 11.69
N VAL A 846 16.51 1.86 12.91
CA VAL A 846 17.64 1.50 13.79
C VAL A 846 17.68 0.00 14.06
N GLU A 847 16.54 -0.61 14.38
CA GLU A 847 16.48 -2.05 14.63
C GLU A 847 16.82 -2.89 13.39
N GLU A 848 16.33 -2.49 12.21
CA GLU A 848 16.64 -3.18 10.96
C GLU A 848 18.12 -3.08 10.61
N ALA A 849 18.73 -1.90 10.79
CA ALA A 849 20.15 -1.71 10.51
C ALA A 849 21.03 -2.60 11.41
N ILE A 850 20.70 -2.70 12.70
CA ILE A 850 21.40 -3.58 13.65
C ILE A 850 21.13 -5.06 13.31
N ALA A 851 19.89 -5.42 12.96
CA ALA A 851 19.54 -6.78 12.55
C ALA A 851 20.31 -7.24 11.30
N VAL A 852 20.47 -6.35 10.31
CA VAL A 852 21.28 -6.60 9.10
C VAL A 852 22.76 -6.78 9.48
N ALA A 853 23.28 -5.99 10.43
CA ALA A 853 24.65 -6.20 10.93
C ALA A 853 24.83 -7.56 11.64
N LEU A 854 23.75 -8.16 12.14
CA LEU A 854 23.74 -9.48 12.76
C LEU A 854 23.55 -10.64 11.76
N GLU A 855 23.36 -10.38 10.46
CA GLU A 855 23.07 -11.42 9.44
C GLU A 855 24.06 -12.60 9.49
N ARG A 856 25.33 -12.33 9.78
CA ARG A 856 26.36 -13.37 9.86
C ARG A 856 26.09 -14.44 10.92
N TRP A 857 25.28 -14.12 11.93
CA TRP A 857 24.93 -14.98 13.06
C TRP A 857 23.60 -15.73 12.86
N ILE A 858 22.93 -15.57 11.71
CA ILE A 858 21.70 -16.30 11.38
C ILE A 858 22.05 -17.76 11.04
N ASP A 859 21.48 -18.69 11.82
CA ASP A 859 21.71 -20.13 11.75
C ASP A 859 21.01 -20.77 10.53
N VAL A 860 19.81 -20.29 10.17
CA VAL A 860 18.98 -20.86 9.09
C VAL A 860 18.89 -19.90 7.91
N ARG A 861 19.45 -20.29 6.76
CA ARG A 861 19.51 -19.47 5.53
C ARG A 861 18.76 -20.06 4.34
N ASP A 862 18.03 -21.15 4.54
CA ASP A 862 17.30 -21.83 3.46
C ASP A 862 16.01 -21.06 3.09
N PRO A 863 15.88 -20.57 1.85
CA PRO A 863 14.70 -19.85 1.39
C PRO A 863 13.42 -20.70 1.43
N LEU A 864 13.54 -22.02 1.28
CA LEU A 864 12.39 -22.94 1.36
C LEU A 864 11.87 -23.08 2.78
N ALA A 865 12.77 -23.21 3.76
CA ALA A 865 12.41 -23.23 5.17
C ALA A 865 11.73 -21.91 5.61
N ALA A 866 12.24 -20.76 5.12
CA ALA A 866 11.63 -19.45 5.35
C ALA A 866 10.24 -19.34 4.71
N ALA A 867 10.07 -19.76 3.45
CA ALA A 867 8.78 -19.73 2.76
C ALA A 867 7.71 -20.64 3.39
N LEU A 868 8.14 -21.72 4.05
CA LEU A 868 7.26 -22.68 4.74
C LEU A 868 7.04 -22.35 6.22
N HIS A 869 7.62 -21.25 6.73
CA HIS A 869 7.51 -20.83 8.13
C HIS A 869 7.86 -21.95 9.13
N LEU A 870 8.96 -22.67 8.89
CA LEU A 870 9.38 -23.76 9.77
C LEU A 870 9.85 -23.23 11.13
N PRO A 871 9.63 -23.94 12.26
CA PRO A 871 9.97 -23.47 13.60
C PRO A 871 11.43 -23.01 13.78
N ALA A 872 12.38 -23.67 13.11
CA ALA A 872 13.80 -23.32 13.18
C ALA A 872 14.12 -21.91 12.63
N VAL A 873 13.28 -21.37 11.74
CA VAL A 873 13.41 -20.00 11.22
C VAL A 873 12.99 -19.01 12.30
N PHE A 874 11.85 -19.26 12.97
CA PHE A 874 11.39 -18.43 14.07
C PHE A 874 12.40 -18.38 15.22
N ASP A 875 12.93 -19.52 15.65
CA ASP A 875 13.94 -19.58 16.71
C ASP A 875 15.21 -18.81 16.32
N SER A 876 15.59 -18.84 15.03
CA SER A 876 16.76 -18.10 14.52
C SER A 876 16.50 -16.59 14.46
N GLU A 877 15.29 -16.16 14.09
CA GLU A 877 14.90 -14.74 14.06
C GLU A 877 14.74 -14.18 15.47
N GLU A 878 14.23 -14.98 16.42
CA GLU A 878 14.06 -14.59 17.81
C GLU A 878 15.41 -14.30 18.49
N LYS A 879 16.43 -15.14 18.26
CA LYS A 879 17.81 -14.87 18.72
C LYS A 879 18.38 -13.56 18.17
N VAL A 880 18.10 -13.24 16.91
CA VAL A 880 18.52 -11.96 16.31
C VAL A 880 17.81 -10.81 17.00
N ARG A 881 16.50 -10.93 17.25
CA ARG A 881 15.70 -9.92 17.94
C ARG A 881 16.20 -9.67 19.36
N GLU A 882 16.46 -10.73 20.14
CA GLU A 882 17.07 -10.61 21.48
C GLU A 882 18.40 -9.87 21.42
N ARG A 883 19.26 -10.17 20.44
CA ARG A 883 20.55 -9.50 20.31
C ARG A 883 20.43 -8.04 19.85
N VAL A 884 19.43 -7.71 19.03
CA VAL A 884 19.09 -6.32 18.70
C VAL A 884 18.68 -5.57 19.97
N ASP A 885 17.84 -6.19 20.82
CA ASP A 885 17.39 -5.58 22.08
C ASP A 885 18.57 -5.22 22.99
N GLU A 886 19.50 -6.15 23.17
CA GLU A 886 20.71 -5.94 23.97
C GLU A 886 21.58 -4.78 23.43
N LEU A 887 21.75 -4.69 22.11
CA LEU A 887 22.53 -3.62 21.48
C LEU A 887 21.79 -2.27 21.54
N VAL A 888 20.47 -2.27 21.39
CA VAL A 888 19.66 -1.06 21.52
C VAL A 888 19.73 -0.51 22.95
N GLU A 889 19.71 -1.38 23.95
CA GLU A 889 19.86 -1.01 25.36
C GLU A 889 21.27 -0.49 25.67
N LEU A 890 22.32 -1.26 25.30
CA LEU A 890 23.72 -0.91 25.54
C LEU A 890 24.10 0.47 24.97
N PHE A 891 23.58 0.79 23.79
CA PHE A 891 23.85 2.05 23.09
C PHE A 891 22.83 3.16 23.41
N GLY A 892 21.84 2.92 24.27
CA GLY A 892 20.83 3.92 24.64
C GLY A 892 19.90 4.33 23.49
N LEU A 893 19.66 3.43 22.53
CA LEU A 893 18.92 3.68 21.30
C LEU A 893 17.41 3.41 21.41
N GLY A 894 16.89 3.10 22.61
CA GLY A 894 15.50 2.68 22.81
C GLY A 894 14.46 3.62 22.21
N ALA A 895 14.61 4.93 22.42
CA ALA A 895 13.71 5.96 21.87
C ALA A 895 13.80 6.13 20.34
N PHE A 896 14.84 5.57 19.71
CA PHE A 896 15.13 5.67 18.29
C PHE A 896 14.93 4.33 17.55
N ARG A 897 14.59 3.25 18.26
CA ARG A 897 14.54 1.87 17.75
C ARG A 897 13.82 1.73 16.41
N SER A 898 12.60 2.26 16.31
CA SER A 898 11.76 2.17 15.11
C SER A 898 11.88 3.39 14.18
N LYS A 899 12.75 4.35 14.49
CA LYS A 899 12.95 5.53 13.65
C LYS A 899 13.86 5.20 12.48
N PHE A 900 13.59 5.81 11.34
CA PHE A 900 14.45 5.69 10.17
C PHE A 900 15.79 6.38 10.41
N LEU A 901 16.87 5.80 9.91
CA LEU A 901 18.21 6.37 10.08
C LEU A 901 18.35 7.78 9.50
N ARG A 902 17.60 8.12 8.44
CA ARG A 902 17.55 9.49 7.89
C ARG A 902 16.98 10.53 8.84
N GLU A 903 16.21 10.13 9.85
CA GLU A 903 15.56 11.02 10.82
C GLU A 903 16.46 11.32 12.04
N LEU A 904 17.60 10.64 12.14
CA LEU A 904 18.53 10.77 13.26
C LEU A 904 19.52 11.92 13.07
N SER A 905 19.91 12.56 14.18
CA SER A 905 21.04 13.50 14.21
C SER A 905 22.33 12.82 13.75
N THR A 906 23.32 13.61 13.33
CA THR A 906 24.64 13.08 12.94
C THR A 906 25.27 12.27 14.08
N GLY A 907 25.20 12.76 15.33
CA GLY A 907 25.68 12.03 16.51
C GLY A 907 24.91 10.74 16.78
N SER A 908 23.58 10.75 16.67
CA SER A 908 22.76 9.54 16.87
C SER A 908 23.03 8.48 15.79
N ARG A 909 23.20 8.88 14.53
CA ARG A 909 23.61 7.97 13.45
C ARG A 909 24.99 7.36 13.71
N ARG A 910 25.90 8.11 14.32
CA ARG A 910 27.23 7.62 14.70
C ARG A 910 27.15 6.53 15.76
N ILE A 911 26.29 6.69 16.75
CA ILE A 911 26.04 5.69 17.78
C ILE A 911 25.48 4.41 17.15
N VAL A 912 24.56 4.51 16.18
CA VAL A 912 24.05 3.34 15.44
C VAL A 912 25.13 2.67 14.60
N ASP A 913 25.98 3.44 13.91
CA ASP A 913 27.12 2.89 13.14
C ASP A 913 28.04 2.08 14.05
N LEU A 914 28.33 2.58 15.24
CA LEU A 914 29.12 1.88 16.24
C LEU A 914 28.43 0.63 16.77
N ALA A 915 27.10 0.66 16.98
CA ALA A 915 26.31 -0.51 17.34
C ALA A 915 26.40 -1.61 16.27
N CYS A 916 26.33 -1.24 14.98
CA CYS A 916 26.51 -2.16 13.85
C CYS A 916 27.92 -2.78 13.82
N VAL A 917 28.97 -1.98 14.08
CA VAL A 917 30.35 -2.50 14.15
C VAL A 917 30.50 -3.47 15.32
N VAL A 918 29.93 -3.15 16.49
CA VAL A 918 30.00 -3.97 17.70
C VAL A 918 29.13 -5.23 17.61
N ALA A 919 28.07 -5.23 16.78
CA ALA A 919 27.26 -6.42 16.50
C ALA A 919 28.07 -7.61 15.97
N HIS A 920 29.21 -7.34 15.33
CA HIS A 920 30.13 -8.37 14.84
C HIS A 920 31.04 -8.98 15.93
N ARG A 921 30.92 -8.56 17.19
CA ARG A 921 31.79 -8.96 18.32
C ARG A 921 33.29 -8.83 17.97
N PRO A 922 33.75 -7.62 17.62
CA PRO A 922 35.14 -7.40 17.25
C PRO A 922 36.08 -7.54 18.46
N MET A 923 37.26 -8.10 18.23
CA MET A 923 38.38 -8.10 19.18
C MET A 923 39.11 -6.76 19.18
N LEU A 924 39.12 -6.07 18.03
CA LEU A 924 39.68 -4.73 17.86
C LEU A 924 38.69 -3.85 17.10
N VAL A 925 38.39 -2.66 17.61
CA VAL A 925 37.61 -1.63 16.92
C VAL A 925 38.53 -0.48 16.53
N ILE A 926 38.48 -0.10 15.25
CA ILE A 926 39.21 1.03 14.70
C ILE A 926 38.23 2.18 14.46
N LEU A 927 38.53 3.35 15.05
CA LEU A 927 37.69 4.55 14.98
C LEU A 927 38.46 5.70 14.35
N ASP A 928 38.00 6.17 13.21
CA ASP A 928 38.60 7.26 12.45
C ASP A 928 37.78 8.53 12.66
N GLU A 929 38.31 9.47 13.46
CA GLU A 929 37.70 10.77 13.81
C GLU A 929 36.22 10.69 14.24
N PRO A 930 35.89 9.91 15.28
CA PRO A 930 34.50 9.65 15.64
C PRO A 930 33.72 10.86 16.15
N SER A 931 34.37 11.98 16.53
CA SER A 931 33.73 13.24 16.92
C SER A 931 33.49 14.23 15.77
N SER A 932 34.01 13.95 14.56
CA SER A 932 33.95 14.89 13.44
C SER A 932 32.51 15.14 12.96
N GLY A 933 32.11 16.41 12.85
CA GLY A 933 30.78 16.81 12.37
C GLY A 933 29.62 16.59 13.36
N ILE A 934 29.92 16.33 14.63
CA ILE A 934 28.95 16.07 15.71
C ILE A 934 28.91 17.26 16.68
N ALA A 935 27.76 17.52 17.32
CA ALA A 935 27.63 18.62 18.28
C ALA A 935 28.40 18.32 19.59
N GLN A 936 28.96 19.35 20.25
CA GLN A 936 29.80 19.17 21.46
C GLN A 936 29.18 18.29 22.55
N ARG A 937 27.88 18.46 22.82
CA ARG A 937 27.15 17.64 23.82
C ARG A 937 27.05 16.17 23.42
N GLU A 938 26.95 15.88 22.13
CA GLU A 938 26.92 14.50 21.61
C GLU A 938 28.34 13.89 21.66
N THR A 939 29.40 14.68 21.44
CA THR A 939 30.80 14.27 21.61
C THR A 939 31.12 13.90 23.07
N GLU A 940 30.61 14.67 24.04
CA GLU A 940 30.76 14.36 25.47
C GLU A 940 30.10 13.02 25.86
N ALA A 941 29.00 12.64 25.18
CA ALA A 941 28.32 11.36 25.38
C ALA A 941 29.04 10.17 24.71
N LEU A 942 29.91 10.42 23.74
CA LEU A 942 30.68 9.39 23.03
C LEU A 942 31.77 8.78 23.92
N ALA A 943 32.47 9.60 24.71
CA ALA A 943 33.53 9.13 25.61
C ALA A 943 33.10 7.99 26.56
N PRO A 944 32.03 8.13 27.36
CA PRO A 944 31.58 7.04 28.24
C PRO A 944 31.02 5.84 27.47
N LEU A 945 30.59 6.01 26.21
CA LEU A 945 30.19 4.88 25.36
C LEU A 945 31.40 4.06 24.89
N LEU A 946 32.49 4.72 24.48
CA LEU A 946 33.74 4.03 24.08
C LEU A 946 34.36 3.24 25.24
N LEU A 947 34.35 3.81 26.44
CA LEU A 947 34.79 3.12 27.65
C LEU A 947 33.90 1.91 27.97
N ARG A 948 32.58 2.04 27.86
CA ARG A 948 31.65 0.91 28.04
C ARG A 948 31.87 -0.21 27.02
N ILE A 949 32.14 0.13 25.75
CA ILE A 949 32.46 -0.88 24.73
C ILE A 949 33.73 -1.66 25.12
N ARG A 950 34.79 -0.98 25.56
CA ARG A 950 36.00 -1.66 26.07
C ARG A 950 35.69 -2.54 27.26
N ASP A 951 34.95 -2.01 28.24
CA ASP A 951 34.80 -2.61 29.54
C ASP A 951 33.81 -3.79 29.55
N GLU A 952 32.66 -3.63 28.88
CA GLU A 952 31.59 -4.63 28.82
C GLU A 952 31.79 -5.64 27.68
N MET A 953 32.28 -5.20 26.51
CA MET A 953 32.47 -6.11 25.36
C MET A 953 33.88 -6.69 25.28
N GLY A 954 34.83 -6.18 26.06
CA GLY A 954 36.21 -6.68 26.09
C GLY A 954 37.01 -6.38 24.82
N ALA A 955 36.54 -5.46 23.97
CA ALA A 955 37.22 -5.08 22.74
C ALA A 955 38.40 -4.13 23.04
N ALA A 956 39.51 -4.28 22.31
CA ALA A 956 40.54 -3.26 22.21
C ALA A 956 40.09 -2.16 21.23
N LEU A 957 40.52 -0.91 21.42
CA LEU A 957 40.19 0.20 20.52
C LEU A 957 41.46 0.92 20.03
N ALA A 958 41.50 1.23 18.74
CA ALA A 958 42.47 2.13 18.16
C ALA A 958 41.72 3.35 17.60
N VAL A 959 42.01 4.54 18.12
CA VAL A 959 41.21 5.74 17.86
C VAL A 959 42.09 6.85 17.29
N ILE A 960 41.73 7.39 16.12
CA ILE A 960 42.27 8.65 15.61
C ILE A 960 41.31 9.75 16.01
N GLU A 961 41.82 10.79 16.67
CA GLU A 961 41.03 11.95 17.04
C GLU A 961 41.84 13.25 16.90
N HIS A 962 41.10 14.34 16.65
CA HIS A 962 41.64 15.70 16.64
C HIS A 962 41.28 16.48 17.91
N ASP A 963 40.23 16.05 18.63
CA ASP A 963 39.89 16.58 19.94
C ASP A 963 40.84 16.01 21.00
N MET A 964 41.85 16.82 21.36
CA MET A 964 42.86 16.44 22.37
C MET A 964 42.24 16.14 23.75
N PRO A 965 41.33 16.97 24.30
CA PRO A 965 40.60 16.62 25.51
C PRO A 965 39.91 15.24 25.46
N LEU A 966 39.21 14.92 24.36
CA LEU A 966 38.51 13.65 24.22
C LEU A 966 39.49 12.47 24.20
N ILE A 967 40.48 12.50 23.29
CA ILE A 967 41.39 11.37 23.08
C ILE A 967 42.25 11.09 24.32
N THR A 968 42.61 12.12 25.07
CA THR A 968 43.42 12.01 26.28
C THR A 968 42.61 11.49 27.47
N THR A 969 41.30 11.76 27.49
CA THR A 969 40.39 11.25 28.52
C THR A 969 40.12 9.75 28.35
N ILE A 970 40.06 9.26 27.11
CA ILE A 970 39.66 7.87 26.83
C ILE A 970 40.83 6.92 26.59
N SER A 971 42.02 7.41 26.19
CA SER A 971 43.12 6.54 25.78
C SER A 971 43.97 6.11 26.96
N ASP A 972 44.29 4.82 27.04
CA ASP A 972 45.25 4.26 27.98
C ASP A 972 46.69 4.60 27.54
N ARG A 973 46.91 4.77 26.23
CA ARG A 973 48.22 5.13 25.64
C ARG A 973 48.03 5.94 24.36
N LEU A 974 48.96 6.87 24.10
CA LEU A 974 49.01 7.62 22.84
C LEU A 974 50.21 7.21 21.97
N VAL A 975 50.01 7.26 20.66
CA VAL A 975 51.05 7.10 19.62
C VAL A 975 51.01 8.35 18.74
N ALA A 976 52.12 9.08 18.69
CA ALA A 976 52.24 10.27 17.84
C ALA A 976 52.93 9.91 16.52
N LEU A 977 52.27 10.22 15.40
CA LEU A 977 52.78 10.07 14.04
C LEU A 977 53.16 11.43 13.46
N ASP A 978 54.29 11.48 12.76
CA ASP A 978 54.67 12.61 11.91
C ASP A 978 55.38 12.12 10.64
N GLN A 979 55.05 12.70 9.49
CA GLN A 979 55.59 12.35 8.16
C GLN A 979 55.65 10.84 7.87
N GLY A 980 54.69 10.06 8.36
CA GLY A 980 54.61 8.61 8.13
C GLY A 980 55.40 7.73 9.09
N HIS A 981 56.05 8.30 10.12
CA HIS A 981 56.80 7.57 11.15
C HIS A 981 56.24 7.79 12.56
N VAL A 982 56.47 6.84 13.47
CA VAL A 982 56.16 7.00 14.90
C VAL A 982 57.23 7.87 15.54
N VAL A 983 56.83 9.00 16.12
CA VAL A 983 57.71 9.96 16.79
C VAL A 983 57.94 9.52 18.23
N THR A 984 56.86 9.25 18.96
CA THR A 984 56.89 8.82 20.37
C THR A 984 55.59 8.10 20.71
N GLU A 985 55.64 7.22 21.71
CA GLU A 985 54.48 6.52 22.25
C GLU A 985 54.59 6.42 23.77
N GLY A 986 53.47 6.43 24.48
CA GLY A 986 53.45 6.35 25.93
C GLY A 986 52.19 6.94 26.56
N ASP A 987 52.28 7.23 27.86
CA ASP A 987 51.19 7.83 28.62
C ASP A 987 50.69 9.14 27.96
N PRO A 988 49.36 9.40 27.92
CA PRO A 988 48.81 10.57 27.27
C PRO A 988 49.41 11.91 27.73
N ALA A 989 49.75 12.05 29.02
CA ALA A 989 50.35 13.27 29.54
C ALA A 989 51.80 13.42 29.09
N TYR A 990 52.55 12.32 28.97
CA TYR A 990 53.92 12.34 28.45
C TYR A 990 53.97 12.73 26.96
N VAL A 991 53.14 12.08 26.13
CA VAL A 991 53.15 12.27 24.68
C VAL A 991 52.74 13.69 24.27
N GLN A 992 51.75 14.29 24.95
CA GLN A 992 51.31 15.68 24.67
C GLN A 992 52.38 16.73 24.91
N HIS A 993 53.24 16.52 25.92
CA HIS A 993 54.31 17.45 26.28
C HIS A 993 55.65 17.12 25.62
N HIS A 994 55.69 16.08 24.78
CA HIS A 994 56.93 15.68 24.11
C HIS A 994 57.37 16.76 23.10
N PRO A 995 58.63 17.23 23.14
CA PRO A 995 59.11 18.34 22.30
C PRO A 995 58.84 18.13 20.80
N ASP A 996 59.09 16.93 20.29
CA ASP A 996 58.91 16.61 18.87
C ASP A 996 57.44 16.58 18.43
N VAL A 997 56.52 16.22 19.35
CA VAL A 997 55.07 16.25 19.07
C VAL A 997 54.59 17.69 19.01
N VAL A 998 55.00 18.53 19.97
CA VAL A 998 54.69 19.96 19.97
C VAL A 998 55.26 20.66 18.72
N GLU A 999 56.49 20.33 18.31
CA GLU A 999 57.11 20.87 17.09
C GLU A 999 56.34 20.49 15.82
N SER A 1000 55.87 19.24 15.73
CA SER A 1000 55.08 18.74 14.58
C SER A 1000 53.73 19.46 14.41
N TYR A 1001 53.09 19.87 15.52
CA TYR A 1001 51.79 20.55 15.51
C TYR A 1001 51.88 22.07 15.33
N LEU A 1002 52.97 22.71 15.78
CA LEU A 1002 53.14 24.17 15.75
C LEU A 1002 53.75 24.72 14.45
N GLY A 1003 54.28 23.87 13.57
CA GLY A 1003 54.79 24.28 12.27
C GLY A 1003 56.06 25.14 12.34
N SER A 1004 57.21 24.47 12.45
CA SER A 1004 58.59 24.89 12.10
C SER A 1004 59.39 25.80 13.05
N SER A 1005 60.57 25.31 13.47
CA SER A 1005 61.73 26.13 13.87
C SER A 1005 62.94 26.02 12.93
N ARG A 1006 63.02 24.98 12.08
CA ARG A 1006 64.15 24.81 11.12
C ARG A 1006 63.91 25.40 9.73
N ASP A 1007 62.67 25.37 9.21
CA ASP A 1007 62.35 25.92 7.88
C ASP A 1007 62.27 27.46 7.85
N LEU A 1008 61.94 28.09 8.98
CA LEU A 1008 61.96 29.55 9.11
C LEU A 1008 63.38 30.11 9.08
N VAL A 1009 64.35 29.40 9.68
CA VAL A 1009 65.77 29.81 9.71
C VAL A 1009 66.45 29.64 8.34
N ALA A 1010 66.02 28.67 7.53
CA ALA A 1010 66.54 28.46 6.17
C ALA A 1010 65.94 29.41 5.11
N ARG A 1011 64.74 29.96 5.34
CA ARG A 1011 64.05 30.89 4.42
C ARG A 1011 64.35 32.37 4.69
N SER A 1012 64.76 32.73 5.91
CA SER A 1012 65.34 34.05 6.19
C SER A 1012 66.79 34.09 5.74
N GLY A 1013 67.00 34.45 4.47
CA GLY A 1013 68.32 34.70 3.91
C GLY A 1013 69.14 35.70 4.77
N ALA A 1014 70.44 35.44 4.86
CA ALA A 1014 71.41 36.32 5.46
C ALA A 1014 71.33 37.74 4.86
N PRO A 1015 71.50 38.82 5.65
CA PRO A 1015 71.59 40.17 5.11
C PRO A 1015 72.87 40.32 4.30
N HIS A 1016 72.75 40.87 3.10
CA HIS A 1016 73.85 41.49 2.38
C HIS A 1016 74.36 42.68 3.22
N ASP A 1017 75.53 42.54 3.83
CA ASP A 1017 76.34 43.69 4.24
C ASP A 1017 77.15 44.17 3.03
N GLY A 1018 76.88 45.40 2.60
CA GLY A 1018 77.75 46.17 1.73
C GLY A 1018 78.49 47.22 2.54
N SER A 1019 79.79 47.02 2.74
CA SER A 1019 80.86 48.04 2.67
C SER A 1019 82.16 47.47 3.24
N GLY A 1020 83.23 47.39 2.41
CA GLY A 1020 84.59 47.05 2.84
C GLY A 1020 85.29 46.10 1.89
#